data_AF-A0A6B3B8Y8-F1
#
_entry.id   AF-A0A6B3B8Y8-F1
#
_cell.length_a   1.000
_cell.length_b   1.000
_cell.length_c   1.000
_cell.angle_alpha   90.00
_cell.angle_beta   90.00
_cell.angle_gamma   90.00
#
_symmetry.space_group_name_H-M   'P 1'
#
loop_
_entity.id
_entity.type
_entity.pdbx_description
1 polymer ?
#
loop_
_entity_poly.entity_id
_entity_poly.type
_entity_poly.pdbx_seq_one_letter_code
_entity_poly.pdbx_strand_id
1 'polypeptide(L)'
;MTPGTAESAARLLLDLAARATTDARALQWFLGTEARAAADAVHAGTDLPDGGVWALGALALGHAEWSYFLAVHGADPVALGAAVLWFAELDGLAPGQLPSGLHPLFATLAGAPDGAATEPGFAYQAAVGMTVLFQQGRAPGALPLAETLLRHAAATAGEGSLEQGSYLSDLGLVLLYATQAGAGPQALAAAAEASRAAVLCAPGPRDEQARRHGNLGHILRHRAEATGDPDTVREAVAALRKASELVTWNSPSRAQLGATLGSALCAAAGILDDPALRHEGVTKLRAALAEPGAPLPSRASFLSDLGVALVQGSPQDRTAYEEGITVCREAADAAPSPYERTVYLTNLGLLMGGHAVSAGDPQALEDAYAVTREALAGAPDGHPVRAQAHWALSRVLDARFGASGSPHDLADAVAHALTGMAGLPPGDLARRVLHALDLADLVTKRAFRHTRTTVPESDPAGLRAPAALIRALAGDLPPRSPERARVLAALGRCLHVSSDPADVDEAVDAFHKALALPSPEDGFEATTRFALGAALAHRAGQDERMWRAGAEVMRGALALFPPGSPAYWECHADLANILTARADETTGVELYEEVERLLREELAHAPLTRTEHSVFRSNLGLTQVKAALRSGRPELIAEAVASHREAVARSAPEDMLHAHQLLCFGEALLARAEFCSDTAALREGVEVLRRAVAVSDEDTYGGSACRTALGDALRNFARLAADPDGLLQESVHWHREALVMAPGPPDPVALLGLANSLYALHRRTREPRQAEESVFQFRAALRALSPATAEARGSILLGLGGIQWLLARHTGDEALLDTAVETLREAVSCASPARTAMALTNLGGALMDRGRRTGNRAWMAEAVTVLRRALDRSPPAAMERTLHLNNLAEALRHWGEITGDTTGTAEAISLLREAMAAENGDREGGEWAAMNLADLLTDLARANGDADIADEARRLLESTLERLGEGHPSRFFALQKLTMACHARVALADDPSGPVVREAWARAAEAARASLTGLAEDDPSHALSAVLLAMAQVSRHALGEHVDLAEALRLARDAARNPVAHRVARVEAGRVWGLAA
;
A
#
# COMPACT_ATOMS: atom_id res chain seq x y z
N MET A 1 33.83 68.52 -1.80
CA MET A 1 32.41 68.85 -2.06
C MET A 1 31.59 67.63 -1.65
N THR A 2 30.56 67.82 -0.84
CA THR A 2 29.62 66.78 -0.35
C THR A 2 29.00 65.96 -1.49
N PRO A 3 28.61 64.69 -1.26
CA PRO A 3 28.27 63.74 -2.32
C PRO A 3 26.97 64.15 -3.02
N GLY A 4 27.10 64.69 -4.23
CA GLY A 4 25.97 64.93 -5.12
C GLY A 4 25.38 63.60 -5.60
N THR A 5 24.09 63.62 -5.89
CA THR A 5 23.26 62.54 -6.45
C THR A 5 23.96 61.66 -7.50
N ALA A 6 23.48 60.43 -7.74
CA ALA A 6 24.00 59.53 -8.79
C ALA A 6 24.20 60.25 -10.15
N GLU A 7 23.28 61.14 -10.52
CA GLU A 7 23.41 61.99 -11.71
C GLU A 7 24.62 62.94 -11.69
N SER A 8 24.93 63.53 -10.54
CA SER A 8 26.11 64.39 -10.36
C SER A 8 27.42 63.58 -10.49
N ALA A 9 27.44 62.37 -9.93
CA ALA A 9 28.56 61.43 -10.08
C ALA A 9 28.72 60.98 -11.54
N ALA A 10 27.62 60.70 -12.25
CA ALA A 10 27.64 60.33 -13.67
C ALA A 10 28.22 61.46 -14.54
N ARG A 11 27.81 62.71 -14.31
CA ARG A 11 28.35 63.88 -15.02
C ARG A 11 29.84 64.12 -14.71
N LEU A 12 30.26 63.87 -13.47
CA LEU A 12 31.67 63.95 -13.09
C LEU A 12 32.52 62.91 -13.82
N LEU A 13 32.07 61.64 -13.86
CA LEU A 13 32.74 60.57 -14.59
C LEU A 13 32.86 60.89 -16.09
N LEU A 14 31.81 61.43 -16.70
CA LEU A 14 31.80 61.81 -18.12
C LEU A 14 32.73 63.00 -18.43
N ASP A 15 32.74 64.06 -17.61
CA ASP A 15 33.66 65.20 -17.79
C ASP A 15 35.12 64.76 -17.62
N LEU A 16 35.42 63.93 -16.63
CA LEU A 16 36.77 63.39 -16.42
C LEU A 16 37.19 62.43 -17.53
N ALA A 17 36.29 61.57 -18.02
CA ALA A 17 36.56 60.68 -19.16
C ALA A 17 36.82 61.48 -20.44
N ALA A 18 36.07 62.56 -20.69
CA ALA A 18 36.30 63.44 -21.83
C ALA A 18 37.70 64.08 -21.76
N ARG A 19 38.12 64.55 -20.58
CA ARG A 19 39.47 65.12 -20.36
C ARG A 19 40.57 64.07 -20.43
N ALA A 20 40.30 62.83 -19.99
CA ALA A 20 41.27 61.73 -20.01
C ALA A 20 41.78 61.38 -21.42
N THR A 21 41.05 61.78 -22.47
CA THR A 21 41.52 61.65 -23.87
C THR A 21 42.73 62.53 -24.19
N THR A 22 42.98 63.59 -23.41
CA THR A 22 44.07 64.57 -23.65
C THR A 22 44.92 64.88 -22.40
N ASP A 23 44.49 64.48 -21.20
CA ASP A 23 45.19 64.69 -19.93
C ASP A 23 45.44 63.36 -19.19
N ALA A 24 46.72 62.97 -19.10
CA ALA A 24 47.15 61.75 -18.41
C ALA A 24 46.84 61.77 -16.91
N ARG A 25 46.71 62.94 -16.26
CA ARG A 25 46.33 63.03 -14.84
C ARG A 25 44.86 62.73 -14.64
N ALA A 26 44.00 63.14 -15.56
CA ALA A 26 42.58 62.79 -15.55
C ALA A 26 42.38 61.28 -15.79
N LEU A 27 43.20 60.66 -16.64
CA LEU A 27 43.19 59.21 -16.84
C LEU A 27 43.64 58.45 -15.58
N GLN A 28 44.73 58.89 -14.94
CA GLN A 28 45.24 58.28 -13.69
C GLN A 28 44.27 58.39 -12.51
N TRP A 29 43.37 59.38 -12.51
CA TRP A 29 42.34 59.51 -11.47
C TRP A 29 41.42 58.28 -11.39
N PHE A 30 41.16 57.60 -12.51
CA PHE A 30 40.33 56.40 -12.54
C PHE A 30 40.91 55.22 -11.75
N LEU A 31 42.21 55.23 -11.42
CA LEU A 31 42.84 54.23 -10.54
C LEU A 31 42.57 54.48 -9.05
N GLY A 32 42.04 55.65 -8.70
CA GLY A 32 41.85 56.10 -7.32
C GLY A 32 40.53 55.62 -6.70
N THR A 33 40.49 55.59 -5.37
CA THR A 33 39.28 55.26 -4.60
C THR A 33 38.13 56.24 -4.81
N GLU A 34 38.42 57.49 -5.18
CA GLU A 34 37.41 58.51 -5.53
C GLU A 34 36.65 58.14 -6.81
N ALA A 35 37.34 57.59 -7.82
CA ALA A 35 36.71 57.13 -9.05
C ALA A 35 35.82 55.92 -8.80
N ARG A 36 36.28 55.00 -7.96
CA ARG A 36 35.50 53.84 -7.54
C ARG A 36 34.24 54.27 -6.77
N ALA A 37 34.36 55.19 -5.83
CA ALA A 37 33.22 55.72 -5.08
C ALA A 37 32.22 56.44 -5.99
N ALA A 38 32.68 57.16 -7.02
CA ALA A 38 31.81 57.78 -8.01
C ALA A 38 31.10 56.73 -8.89
N ALA A 39 31.81 55.70 -9.35
CA ALA A 39 31.23 54.60 -10.11
C ALA A 39 30.21 53.80 -9.28
N ASP A 40 30.52 53.47 -8.03
CA ASP A 40 29.60 52.77 -7.13
C ASP A 40 28.34 53.62 -6.84
N ALA A 41 28.47 54.95 -6.73
CA ALA A 41 27.33 55.85 -6.57
C ALA A 41 26.43 55.93 -7.83
N VAL A 42 27.01 55.82 -9.03
CA VAL A 42 26.26 55.72 -10.29
C VAL A 42 25.60 54.35 -10.41
N HIS A 43 26.34 53.28 -10.09
CA HIS A 43 25.84 51.90 -10.13
C HIS A 43 24.70 51.67 -9.13
N ALA A 44 24.74 52.29 -7.94
CA ALA A 44 23.63 52.25 -6.99
C ALA A 44 22.36 52.99 -7.50
N GLY A 45 22.48 53.81 -8.54
CA GLY A 45 21.39 54.54 -9.18
C GLY A 45 20.89 53.92 -10.49
N THR A 46 21.48 52.82 -10.97
CA THR A 46 21.08 52.19 -12.25
C THR A 46 19.86 51.28 -12.14
N ASP A 47 19.42 50.92 -10.94
CA ASP A 47 18.19 50.14 -10.72
C ASP A 47 16.94 51.02 -10.89
N LEU A 48 16.40 51.05 -12.12
CA LEU A 48 15.12 51.69 -12.40
C LEU A 48 13.96 50.74 -12.05
N PRO A 49 12.91 51.19 -11.33
CA PRO A 49 11.75 50.37 -10.94
C PRO A 49 11.05 49.68 -12.13
N ASP A 50 11.19 50.26 -13.32
CA ASP A 50 10.49 49.84 -14.53
C ASP A 50 11.35 48.91 -15.41
N GLY A 51 12.55 48.51 -14.94
CA GLY A 51 13.50 47.67 -15.68
C GLY A 51 14.15 48.35 -16.89
N GLY A 52 13.99 49.67 -17.04
CA GLY A 52 14.62 50.45 -18.11
C GLY A 52 16.11 50.72 -17.84
N VAL A 53 16.86 51.04 -18.90
CA VAL A 53 18.28 51.41 -18.79
C VAL A 53 18.40 52.89 -18.45
N TRP A 54 19.06 53.23 -17.33
CA TRP A 54 19.42 54.62 -17.03
C TRP A 54 20.56 55.07 -17.95
N ALA A 55 20.20 55.59 -19.14
CA ALA A 55 21.14 55.83 -20.23
C ALA A 55 22.35 56.69 -19.85
N LEU A 56 22.15 57.74 -19.04
CA LEU A 56 23.24 58.59 -18.55
C LEU A 56 24.19 57.83 -17.62
N GLY A 57 23.64 56.97 -16.75
CA GLY A 57 24.42 56.14 -15.84
C GLY A 57 25.20 55.06 -16.56
N ALA A 58 24.57 54.33 -17.47
CA ALA A 58 25.21 53.33 -18.30
C ALA A 58 26.33 53.95 -19.16
N LEU A 59 26.09 55.12 -19.77
CA LEU A 59 27.11 55.86 -20.51
C LEU A 59 28.29 56.26 -19.60
N ALA A 60 28.01 56.77 -18.41
CA ALA A 60 29.04 57.18 -17.45
C ALA A 60 29.88 56.00 -16.93
N LEU A 61 29.23 54.87 -16.62
CA LEU A 61 29.90 53.63 -16.20
C LEU A 61 30.71 53.02 -17.33
N GLY A 62 30.18 52.99 -18.55
CA GLY A 62 30.89 52.54 -19.74
C GLY A 62 32.19 53.33 -19.97
N HIS A 63 32.11 54.67 -19.89
CA HIS A 63 33.28 55.55 -20.00
C HIS A 63 34.24 55.42 -18.81
N ALA A 64 33.74 55.17 -17.59
CA ALA A 64 34.57 54.98 -16.41
C ALA A 64 35.37 53.67 -16.47
N GLU A 65 34.72 52.56 -16.79
CA GLU A 65 35.35 51.24 -16.95
C GLU A 65 36.34 51.26 -18.14
N TRP A 66 35.98 51.93 -19.25
CA TRP A 66 36.89 52.14 -20.38
C TRP A 66 38.12 52.98 -19.98
N SER A 67 37.92 54.06 -19.23
CA SER A 67 39.03 54.91 -18.78
C SER A 67 39.91 54.18 -17.76
N TYR A 68 39.34 53.36 -16.88
CA TYR A 68 40.09 52.49 -15.99
C TYR A 68 40.93 51.48 -16.77
N PHE A 69 40.33 50.78 -17.74
CA PHE A 69 41.02 49.85 -18.62
C PHE A 69 42.23 50.49 -19.32
N LEU A 70 42.06 51.70 -19.85
CA LEU A 70 43.16 52.47 -20.45
C LEU A 70 44.21 52.90 -19.41
N ALA A 71 43.80 53.30 -18.21
CA ALA A 71 44.71 53.73 -17.14
C ALA A 71 45.60 52.60 -16.61
N VAL A 72 45.09 51.36 -16.61
CA VAL A 72 45.89 50.15 -16.32
C VAL A 72 46.61 49.59 -17.55
N HIS A 73 46.68 50.36 -18.64
CA HIS A 73 47.35 49.99 -19.88
C HIS A 73 46.81 48.68 -20.51
N GLY A 74 45.51 48.44 -20.38
CA GLY A 74 44.84 47.26 -20.94
C GLY A 74 45.02 45.98 -20.12
N ALA A 75 45.53 46.06 -18.90
CA ALA A 75 45.83 44.90 -18.05
C ALA A 75 44.60 44.25 -17.39
N ASP A 76 43.41 44.87 -17.45
CA ASP A 76 42.19 44.35 -16.81
C ASP A 76 41.07 44.06 -17.84
N PRO A 77 40.99 42.82 -18.36
CA PRO A 77 39.92 42.40 -19.26
C PRO A 77 38.51 42.59 -18.68
N VAL A 78 38.33 42.52 -17.35
CA VAL A 78 37.02 42.66 -16.69
C VAL A 78 36.48 44.07 -16.88
N ALA A 79 37.34 45.08 -16.76
CA ALA A 79 36.97 46.47 -17.03
C ALA A 79 36.58 46.70 -18.50
N LEU A 80 37.31 46.08 -19.45
CA LEU A 80 36.94 46.14 -20.86
C LEU A 80 35.58 45.47 -21.12
N GLY A 81 35.36 44.28 -20.56
CA GLY A 81 34.08 43.57 -20.66
C GLY A 81 32.92 44.38 -20.07
N ALA A 82 33.12 44.98 -18.89
CA ALA A 82 32.14 45.84 -18.23
C ALA A 82 31.82 47.08 -19.07
N ALA A 83 32.85 47.73 -19.63
CA ALA A 83 32.66 48.88 -20.50
C ALA A 83 31.80 48.53 -21.71
N VAL A 84 32.12 47.43 -22.41
CA VAL A 84 31.36 46.98 -23.58
C VAL A 84 29.92 46.62 -23.21
N LEU A 85 29.69 45.94 -22.08
CA LEU A 85 28.34 45.61 -21.63
C LEU A 85 27.52 46.88 -21.34
N TRP A 86 28.08 47.86 -20.63
CA TRP A 86 27.40 49.12 -20.35
C TRP A 86 27.03 49.90 -21.62
N PHE A 87 27.89 49.87 -22.63
CA PHE A 87 27.59 50.48 -23.93
C PHE A 87 26.59 49.65 -24.75
N ALA A 88 26.57 48.32 -24.60
CA ALA A 88 25.64 47.43 -25.30
C ALA A 88 24.18 47.57 -24.83
N GLU A 89 23.97 47.97 -23.57
CA GLU A 89 22.64 48.30 -23.02
C GLU A 89 22.00 49.57 -23.62
N LEU A 90 22.78 50.37 -24.36
CA LEU A 90 22.32 51.65 -24.92
C LEU A 90 21.83 51.47 -26.36
N ASP A 91 20.50 51.36 -26.52
CA ASP A 91 19.86 51.28 -27.83
C ASP A 91 20.08 52.57 -28.67
N GLY A 92 20.34 52.42 -29.97
CA GLY A 92 20.48 53.53 -30.91
C GLY A 92 21.72 54.44 -30.72
N LEU A 93 22.74 53.98 -30.00
CA LEU A 93 23.90 54.80 -29.66
C LEU A 93 24.71 55.24 -30.89
N ALA A 94 24.97 56.55 -31.01
CA ALA A 94 25.67 57.12 -32.15
C ALA A 94 27.19 56.92 -32.05
N PRO A 95 27.94 56.77 -33.17
CA PRO A 95 29.40 56.61 -33.14
C PRO A 95 30.16 57.74 -32.42
N GLY A 96 29.56 58.92 -32.24
CA GLY A 96 30.18 60.01 -31.49
C GLY A 96 30.16 59.85 -29.96
N GLN A 97 29.39 58.89 -29.43
CA GLN A 97 29.26 58.63 -27.99
C GLN A 97 30.09 57.42 -27.52
N LEU A 98 30.49 56.55 -28.44
CA LEU A 98 31.45 55.48 -28.19
C LEU A 98 32.87 56.05 -28.16
N PRO A 99 33.73 55.55 -27.27
CA PRO A 99 35.16 55.70 -27.45
C PRO A 99 35.60 55.11 -28.80
N SER A 100 36.43 55.84 -29.54
CA SER A 100 36.89 55.43 -30.87
C SER A 100 37.58 54.05 -30.89
N GLY A 101 38.23 53.67 -29.78
CA GLY A 101 38.85 52.35 -29.62
C GLY A 101 37.85 51.18 -29.56
N LEU A 102 36.57 51.43 -29.26
CA LEU A 102 35.52 50.41 -29.21
C LEU A 102 34.73 50.29 -30.53
N HIS A 103 34.91 51.20 -31.49
CA HIS A 103 34.12 51.19 -32.75
C HIS A 103 34.24 49.87 -33.52
N PRO A 104 35.44 49.30 -33.75
CA PRO A 104 35.55 48.02 -34.47
C PRO A 104 34.84 46.89 -33.71
N LEU A 105 34.98 46.86 -32.38
CA LEU A 105 34.39 45.84 -31.52
C LEU A 105 32.86 45.85 -31.60
N PHE A 106 32.23 47.03 -31.52
CA PHE A 106 30.78 47.16 -31.70
C PHE A 106 30.32 46.88 -33.13
N ALA A 107 31.12 47.21 -34.14
CA ALA A 107 30.85 46.80 -35.52
C ALA A 107 30.87 45.27 -35.67
N THR A 108 31.72 44.56 -34.93
CA THR A 108 31.76 43.08 -34.88
C THR A 108 30.50 42.51 -34.24
N LEU A 109 30.09 43.05 -33.09
CA LEU A 109 28.85 42.65 -32.40
C LEU A 109 27.60 42.90 -33.26
N ALA A 110 27.60 43.96 -34.08
CA ALA A 110 26.52 44.28 -35.01
C ALA A 110 26.58 43.51 -36.35
N GLY A 111 27.63 42.72 -36.60
CA GLY A 111 27.85 42.05 -37.90
C GLY A 111 28.12 43.01 -39.06
N ALA A 112 28.61 44.22 -38.78
CA ALA A 112 28.92 45.23 -39.78
C ALA A 112 30.29 44.98 -40.46
N PRO A 113 30.49 45.42 -41.71
CA PRO A 113 31.74 45.20 -42.46
C PRO A 113 32.99 45.74 -41.74
N ASP A 114 32.84 46.86 -41.04
CA ASP A 114 33.91 47.52 -40.29
C ASP A 114 34.39 46.69 -39.08
N GLY A 115 33.62 45.68 -38.66
CA GLY A 115 33.99 44.74 -37.61
C GLY A 115 35.18 43.86 -37.97
N ALA A 116 35.47 43.68 -39.27
CA ALA A 116 36.66 42.98 -39.73
C ALA A 116 37.97 43.64 -39.26
N ALA A 117 37.94 44.92 -38.90
CA ALA A 117 39.09 45.65 -38.37
C ALA A 117 39.37 45.39 -36.88
N THR A 118 38.51 44.63 -36.17
CA THR A 118 38.73 44.30 -34.76
C THR A 118 39.88 43.33 -34.61
N GLU A 119 40.90 43.76 -33.88
CA GLU A 119 42.05 42.94 -33.55
C GLU A 119 41.62 41.74 -32.67
N PRO A 120 42.07 40.51 -33.00
CA PRO A 120 41.59 39.29 -32.33
C PRO A 120 41.91 39.24 -30.84
N GLY A 121 43.08 39.74 -30.42
CA GLY A 121 43.45 39.84 -29.00
C GLY A 121 42.52 40.77 -28.22
N PHE A 122 42.14 41.90 -28.81
CA PHE A 122 41.21 42.85 -28.22
C PHE A 122 39.79 42.29 -28.11
N ALA A 123 39.29 41.60 -29.14
CA ALA A 123 38.01 40.89 -29.09
C ALA A 123 38.02 39.79 -28.01
N TYR A 124 39.11 39.04 -27.91
CA TYR A 124 39.30 38.01 -26.88
C TYR A 124 39.31 38.60 -25.46
N GLN A 125 40.05 39.68 -25.21
CA GLN A 125 40.08 40.31 -23.89
C GLN A 125 38.69 40.78 -23.46
N ALA A 126 37.93 41.41 -24.36
CA ALA A 126 36.56 41.82 -24.05
C ALA A 126 35.66 40.62 -23.72
N ALA A 127 35.76 39.53 -24.49
CA ALA A 127 34.98 38.32 -24.25
C ALA A 127 35.36 37.61 -22.95
N VAL A 128 36.66 37.55 -22.60
CA VAL A 128 37.12 37.00 -21.31
C VAL A 128 36.56 37.84 -20.16
N GLY A 129 36.64 39.17 -20.26
CA GLY A 129 36.05 40.07 -19.27
C GLY A 129 34.56 39.85 -19.06
N MET A 130 33.81 39.76 -20.17
CA MET A 130 32.38 39.42 -20.17
C MET A 130 32.10 38.07 -19.53
N THR A 131 32.91 37.05 -19.82
CA THR A 131 32.75 35.70 -19.27
C THR A 131 33.00 35.70 -17.77
N VAL A 132 34.01 36.43 -17.29
CA VAL A 132 34.27 36.60 -15.86
C VAL A 132 33.11 37.33 -15.16
N LEU A 133 32.55 38.38 -15.78
CA LEU A 133 31.39 39.09 -15.24
C LEU A 133 30.13 38.22 -15.21
N PHE A 134 29.95 37.36 -16.21
CA PHE A 134 28.89 36.34 -16.19
C PHE A 134 29.10 35.35 -15.03
N GLN A 135 30.31 34.80 -14.87
CA GLN A 135 30.63 33.87 -13.77
C GLN A 135 30.46 34.51 -12.38
N GLN A 136 30.68 35.82 -12.25
CA GLN A 136 30.43 36.59 -11.03
C GLN A 136 28.94 36.93 -10.81
N GLY A 137 28.06 36.55 -11.73
CA GLY A 137 26.62 36.87 -11.67
C GLY A 137 26.30 38.33 -11.96
N ARG A 138 27.25 39.11 -12.48
CA ARG A 138 27.12 40.56 -12.69
C ARG A 138 26.56 40.93 -14.07
N ALA A 139 26.56 40.00 -15.02
CA ALA A 139 26.12 40.25 -16.40
C ALA A 139 25.53 38.99 -17.07
N PRO A 140 24.26 38.63 -16.80
CA PRO A 140 23.62 37.43 -17.36
C PRO A 140 23.49 37.47 -18.90
N GLY A 141 23.37 38.67 -19.48
CA GLY A 141 23.31 38.87 -20.94
C GLY A 141 24.66 38.85 -21.67
N ALA A 142 25.77 38.58 -20.97
CA ALA A 142 27.10 38.71 -21.54
C ALA A 142 27.52 37.56 -22.47
N LEU A 143 26.96 36.35 -22.30
CA LEU A 143 27.39 35.16 -23.04
C LEU A 143 27.21 35.26 -24.57
N PRO A 144 26.08 35.75 -25.12
CA PRO A 144 25.93 35.88 -26.58
C PRO A 144 26.93 36.86 -27.21
N LEU A 145 27.24 37.95 -26.50
CA LEU A 145 28.23 38.93 -26.95
C LEU A 145 29.65 38.36 -26.88
N ALA A 146 29.98 37.67 -25.78
CA ALA A 146 31.26 36.98 -25.61
C ALA A 146 31.45 35.88 -26.67
N GLU A 147 30.40 35.11 -26.98
CA GLU A 147 30.42 34.11 -28.04
C GLU A 147 30.75 34.74 -29.40
N THR A 148 30.07 35.84 -29.74
CA THR A 148 30.27 36.55 -31.01
C THR A 148 31.72 37.03 -31.14
N LEU A 149 32.27 37.63 -30.09
CA LEU A 149 33.64 38.12 -30.06
C LEU A 149 34.68 36.99 -30.10
N LEU A 150 34.43 35.87 -29.40
CA LEU A 150 35.32 34.70 -29.43
C LEU A 150 35.32 33.99 -30.78
N ARG A 151 34.15 33.91 -31.45
CA ARG A 151 34.07 33.40 -32.83
C ARG A 151 34.86 34.28 -33.79
N HIS A 152 34.74 35.61 -33.67
CA HIS A 152 35.53 36.56 -34.47
C HIS A 152 37.04 36.40 -34.18
N ALA A 153 37.44 36.40 -32.92
CA ALA A 153 38.83 36.26 -32.51
C ALA A 153 39.44 34.95 -33.04
N ALA A 154 38.72 33.83 -32.92
CA ALA A 154 39.17 32.53 -33.43
C ALA A 154 39.25 32.48 -34.97
N ALA A 155 38.32 33.14 -35.69
CA ALA A 155 38.29 33.15 -37.15
C ALA A 155 39.35 34.07 -37.77
N THR A 156 39.74 35.13 -37.06
CA THR A 156 40.72 36.13 -37.53
C THR A 156 42.14 35.90 -37.00
N ALA A 157 42.31 35.02 -36.01
CA ALA A 157 43.62 34.51 -35.61
C ALA A 157 44.27 33.67 -36.73
N GLY A 158 45.60 33.51 -36.66
CA GLY A 158 46.32 32.63 -37.57
C GLY A 158 45.81 31.18 -37.44
N GLU A 159 45.55 30.53 -38.57
CA GLU A 159 45.07 29.14 -38.57
C GLU A 159 46.08 28.21 -37.87
N GLY A 160 45.61 27.45 -36.88
CA GLY A 160 46.40 26.58 -36.02
C GLY A 160 47.32 27.31 -35.03
N SER A 161 47.22 28.63 -34.88
CA SER A 161 48.11 29.39 -33.99
C SER A 161 47.83 29.13 -32.50
N LEU A 162 48.76 29.55 -31.64
CA LEU A 162 48.58 29.45 -30.20
C LEU A 162 47.34 30.23 -29.76
N GLU A 163 47.21 31.45 -30.25
CA GLU A 163 46.12 32.37 -29.94
C GLU A 163 44.78 31.79 -30.35
N GLN A 164 44.67 31.23 -31.57
CA GLN A 164 43.45 30.56 -32.03
C GLN A 164 43.03 29.43 -31.07
N GLY A 165 43.98 28.65 -30.57
CA GLY A 165 43.71 27.59 -29.61
C GLY A 165 43.20 28.11 -28.26
N SER A 166 43.71 29.25 -27.76
CA SER A 166 43.19 29.87 -26.53
C SER A 166 41.76 30.37 -26.71
N TYR A 167 41.48 31.02 -27.85
CA TYR A 167 40.17 31.58 -28.17
C TYR A 167 39.11 30.49 -28.33
N LEU A 168 39.44 29.41 -29.03
CA LEU A 168 38.56 28.26 -29.20
C LEU A 168 38.28 27.53 -27.87
N SER A 169 39.26 27.47 -26.96
CA SER A 169 39.05 26.85 -25.65
C SER A 169 38.07 27.63 -24.80
N ASP A 170 38.17 28.97 -24.79
CA ASP A 170 37.25 29.82 -24.02
C ASP A 170 35.90 29.95 -24.73
N LEU A 171 35.85 29.88 -26.06
CA LEU A 171 34.59 29.72 -26.81
C LEU A 171 33.85 28.45 -26.37
N GLY A 172 34.57 27.33 -26.24
CA GLY A 172 34.00 26.09 -25.73
C GLY A 172 33.38 26.26 -24.34
N LEU A 173 34.06 26.97 -23.45
CA LEU A 173 33.56 27.23 -22.10
C LEU A 173 32.35 28.17 -22.08
N VAL A 174 32.35 29.23 -22.89
CA VAL A 174 31.20 30.15 -23.06
C VAL A 174 29.98 29.41 -23.59
N LEU A 175 30.16 28.52 -24.57
CA LEU A 175 29.09 27.69 -25.10
C LEU A 175 28.54 26.69 -24.05
N LEU A 176 29.41 26.12 -23.21
CA LEU A 176 28.97 25.31 -22.07
C LEU A 176 28.14 26.14 -21.09
N TYR A 177 28.58 27.33 -20.71
CA TYR A 177 27.79 28.22 -19.84
C TYR A 177 26.47 28.63 -20.47
N ALA A 178 26.45 28.87 -21.79
CA ALA A 178 25.21 29.14 -22.51
C ALA A 178 24.24 27.96 -22.41
N THR A 179 24.72 26.71 -22.51
CA THR A 179 23.87 25.52 -22.34
C THR A 179 23.29 25.42 -20.94
N GLN A 180 24.07 25.75 -19.91
CA GLN A 180 23.62 25.78 -18.52
C GLN A 180 22.60 26.91 -18.28
N ALA A 181 22.69 28.00 -19.05
CA ALA A 181 21.74 29.12 -19.06
C ALA A 181 20.52 28.92 -19.99
N GLY A 182 20.35 27.73 -20.58
CA GLY A 182 19.17 27.37 -21.37
C GLY A 182 19.37 27.31 -22.89
N ALA A 183 20.60 27.45 -23.40
CA ALA A 183 20.89 27.16 -24.80
C ALA A 183 20.74 25.65 -25.09
N GLY A 184 20.17 25.31 -26.25
CA GLY A 184 19.86 23.92 -26.60
C GLY A 184 21.10 23.00 -26.75
N PRO A 185 20.89 21.67 -26.89
CA PRO A 185 21.98 20.68 -26.94
C PRO A 185 22.97 20.87 -28.08
N GLN A 186 22.60 21.61 -29.12
CA GLN A 186 23.49 22.01 -30.22
C GLN A 186 24.67 22.85 -29.73
N ALA A 187 24.46 23.71 -28.73
CA ALA A 187 25.54 24.51 -28.15
C ALA A 187 26.55 23.65 -27.40
N LEU A 188 26.13 22.55 -26.75
CA LEU A 188 27.03 21.61 -26.09
C LEU A 188 27.85 20.79 -27.09
N ALA A 189 27.25 20.44 -28.24
CA ALA A 189 27.97 19.81 -29.34
C ALA A 189 29.02 20.77 -29.93
N ALA A 190 28.64 22.02 -30.18
CA ALA A 190 29.55 23.06 -30.66
C ALA A 190 30.67 23.38 -29.66
N ALA A 191 30.38 23.34 -28.35
CA ALA A 191 31.39 23.50 -27.29
C ALA A 191 32.46 22.41 -27.36
N ALA A 192 32.04 21.16 -27.55
CA ALA A 192 32.95 20.02 -27.69
C ALA A 192 33.80 20.13 -28.96
N GLU A 193 33.20 20.54 -30.09
CA GLU A 193 33.92 20.73 -31.35
C GLU A 193 34.96 21.85 -31.25
N ALA A 194 34.59 23.01 -30.71
CA ALA A 194 35.50 24.13 -30.48
C ALA A 194 36.67 23.71 -29.58
N SER A 195 36.40 22.96 -28.52
CA SER A 195 37.42 22.51 -27.57
C SER A 195 38.34 21.43 -28.15
N ARG A 196 37.84 20.56 -29.04
CA ARG A 196 38.69 19.62 -29.79
C ARG A 196 39.60 20.36 -30.75
N ALA A 197 39.09 21.36 -31.46
CA ALA A 197 39.91 22.20 -32.33
C ALA A 197 40.97 22.99 -31.53
N ALA A 198 40.62 23.45 -30.31
CA ALA A 198 41.53 24.18 -29.43
C ALA A 198 42.80 23.39 -29.05
N VAL A 199 42.66 22.09 -28.75
CA VAL A 199 43.80 21.23 -28.37
C VAL A 199 44.64 20.76 -29.56
N LEU A 200 44.13 20.91 -30.79
CA LEU A 200 44.86 20.61 -32.04
C LEU A 200 45.72 21.79 -32.53
N CYS A 201 45.47 22.99 -32.02
CA CYS A 201 46.28 24.18 -32.32
C CYS A 201 47.70 24.06 -31.74
N ALA A 202 48.59 24.99 -32.12
CA ALA A 202 49.97 25.01 -31.64
C ALA A 202 50.04 24.91 -30.09
N PRO A 203 50.91 24.05 -29.54
CA PRO A 203 50.83 23.60 -28.14
C PRO A 203 51.17 24.69 -27.12
N GLY A 204 52.06 25.63 -27.47
CA GLY A 204 52.46 26.73 -26.59
C GLY A 204 53.08 26.30 -25.25
N PRO A 205 52.95 27.16 -24.21
CA PRO A 205 53.35 26.84 -22.85
C PRO A 205 52.57 25.63 -22.28
N ARG A 206 53.26 24.81 -21.47
CA ARG A 206 52.67 23.59 -20.88
C ARG A 206 51.38 23.85 -20.09
N ASP A 207 51.34 24.89 -19.27
CA ASP A 207 50.16 25.19 -18.45
C ASP A 207 48.98 25.69 -19.30
N GLU A 208 49.22 26.35 -20.42
CA GLU A 208 48.16 26.71 -21.36
C GLU A 208 47.61 25.47 -22.06
N GLN A 209 48.49 24.55 -22.47
CA GLN A 209 48.07 23.27 -23.02
C GLN A 209 47.28 22.43 -22.00
N ALA A 210 47.70 22.45 -20.73
CA ALA A 210 46.99 21.81 -19.63
C ALA A 210 45.58 22.39 -19.45
N ARG A 211 45.45 23.72 -19.47
CA ARG A 211 44.16 24.42 -19.38
C ARG A 211 43.20 24.03 -20.52
N ARG A 212 43.68 23.99 -21.76
CA ARG A 212 42.85 23.61 -22.92
C ARG A 212 42.35 22.16 -22.84
N HIS A 213 43.23 21.24 -22.47
CA HIS A 213 42.83 19.84 -22.24
C HIS A 213 41.87 19.69 -21.05
N GLY A 214 42.05 20.51 -20.01
CA GLY A 214 41.14 20.58 -18.86
C GLY A 214 39.74 21.04 -19.26
N ASN A 215 39.66 22.14 -20.02
CA ASN A 215 38.40 22.66 -20.55
C ASN A 215 37.72 21.65 -21.49
N LEU A 216 38.48 21.02 -22.40
CA LEU A 216 37.97 19.96 -23.27
C LEU A 216 37.34 18.83 -22.46
N GLY A 217 38.07 18.28 -21.48
CA GLY A 217 37.53 17.17 -20.71
C GLY A 217 36.38 17.57 -19.79
N HIS A 218 36.35 18.81 -19.27
CA HIS A 218 35.19 19.34 -18.53
C HIS A 218 33.93 19.40 -19.40
N ILE A 219 34.05 19.91 -20.63
CA ILE A 219 32.95 20.00 -21.60
C ILE A 219 32.49 18.61 -22.06
N LEU A 220 33.44 17.72 -22.36
CA LEU A 220 33.12 16.35 -22.75
C LEU A 220 32.46 15.57 -21.62
N ARG A 221 32.83 15.80 -20.35
CA ARG A 221 32.13 15.20 -19.20
C ARG A 221 30.65 15.59 -19.19
N HIS A 222 30.34 16.88 -19.30
CA HIS A 222 28.95 17.35 -19.34
C HIS A 222 28.18 16.79 -20.55
N ARG A 223 28.84 16.69 -21.71
CA ARG A 223 28.27 16.03 -22.89
C ARG A 223 28.03 14.54 -22.63
N ALA A 224 28.95 13.86 -21.97
CA ALA A 224 28.83 12.45 -21.65
C ALA A 224 27.71 12.18 -20.66
N GLU A 225 27.55 13.02 -19.64
CA GLU A 225 26.42 12.98 -18.72
C GLU A 225 25.08 13.19 -19.45
N ALA A 226 25.04 14.10 -20.43
CA ALA A 226 23.85 14.37 -21.22
C ALA A 226 23.49 13.28 -22.24
N THR A 227 24.48 12.50 -22.71
CA THR A 227 24.30 11.52 -23.81
C THR A 227 24.42 10.07 -23.36
N GLY A 228 25.02 9.81 -22.20
CA GLY A 228 25.38 8.47 -21.73
C GLY A 228 26.46 7.78 -22.59
N ASP A 229 27.11 8.49 -23.52
CA ASP A 229 28.03 7.88 -24.48
C ASP A 229 29.35 7.44 -23.81
N PRO A 230 29.64 6.11 -23.74
CA PRO A 230 30.87 5.60 -23.14
C PRO A 230 32.15 6.10 -23.81
N ASP A 231 32.12 6.38 -25.11
CA ASP A 231 33.30 6.87 -25.83
C ASP A 231 33.59 8.32 -25.49
N THR A 232 32.56 9.17 -25.42
CA THR A 232 32.69 10.54 -24.94
C THR A 232 33.21 10.59 -23.49
N VAL A 233 32.78 9.68 -22.61
CA VAL A 233 33.33 9.55 -21.24
C VAL A 233 34.83 9.24 -21.26
N ARG A 234 35.24 8.24 -22.05
CA ARG A 234 36.67 7.84 -22.15
C ARG A 234 37.52 8.99 -22.68
N GLU A 235 37.01 9.72 -23.66
CA GLU A 235 37.67 10.92 -24.21
C GLU A 235 37.80 12.02 -23.15
N ALA A 236 36.75 12.28 -22.37
CA ALA A 236 36.77 13.27 -21.29
C ALA A 236 37.85 12.96 -20.25
N VAL A 237 37.90 11.71 -19.78
CA VAL A 237 38.91 11.25 -18.81
C VAL A 237 40.32 11.32 -19.41
N ALA A 238 40.50 10.93 -20.67
CA ALA A 238 41.80 11.02 -21.34
C ALA A 238 42.30 12.46 -21.45
N ALA A 239 41.42 13.40 -21.81
CA ALA A 239 41.76 14.82 -21.87
C ALA A 239 42.13 15.38 -20.49
N LEU A 240 41.40 15.05 -19.43
CA LEU A 240 41.70 15.51 -18.06
C LEU A 240 42.97 14.87 -17.47
N ARG A 241 43.26 13.60 -17.79
CA ARG A 241 44.54 12.97 -17.46
C ARG A 241 45.68 13.69 -18.18
N LYS A 242 45.49 14.03 -19.47
CA LYS A 242 46.49 14.79 -20.22
C LYS A 242 46.73 16.18 -19.63
N ALA A 243 45.68 16.87 -19.21
CA ALA A 243 45.79 18.14 -18.49
C ALA A 243 46.62 18.00 -17.21
N SER A 244 46.39 16.93 -16.44
CA SER A 244 47.12 16.64 -15.20
C SER A 244 48.60 16.28 -15.42
N GLU A 245 48.96 15.70 -16.58
CA GLU A 245 50.37 15.47 -16.95
C GLU A 245 51.10 16.76 -17.32
N LEU A 246 50.39 17.72 -17.91
CA LEU A 246 50.96 18.95 -18.47
C LEU A 246 51.08 20.06 -17.43
N VAL A 247 50.17 20.11 -16.46
CA VAL A 247 50.13 21.16 -15.44
C VAL A 247 51.40 21.15 -14.57
N THR A 248 52.00 22.32 -14.37
CA THR A 248 53.16 22.49 -13.52
C THR A 248 52.76 22.54 -12.04
N TRP A 249 53.69 22.17 -11.15
CA TRP A 249 53.41 22.06 -9.71
C TRP A 249 53.05 23.39 -9.04
N ASN A 250 53.50 24.52 -9.60
CA ASN A 250 53.24 25.87 -9.11
C ASN A 250 52.10 26.57 -9.86
N SER A 251 51.40 25.87 -10.76
CA SER A 251 50.26 26.44 -11.47
C SER A 251 49.07 26.67 -10.52
N PRO A 252 48.47 27.86 -10.51
CA PRO A 252 47.29 28.16 -9.69
C PRO A 252 46.06 27.32 -10.09
N SER A 253 46.04 26.73 -11.29
CA SER A 253 44.95 25.88 -11.79
C SER A 253 45.09 24.41 -11.41
N ARG A 254 46.18 24.01 -10.75
CA ARG A 254 46.49 22.61 -10.44
C ARG A 254 45.40 21.93 -9.61
N ALA A 255 44.97 22.57 -8.52
CA ALA A 255 43.91 22.03 -7.66
C ALA A 255 42.58 21.90 -8.41
N GLN A 256 42.21 22.91 -9.21
CA GLN A 256 41.00 22.89 -10.03
C GLN A 256 41.01 21.77 -11.08
N LEU A 257 42.12 21.57 -11.78
CA LEU A 257 42.27 20.47 -12.76
C LEU A 257 42.20 19.10 -12.07
N GLY A 258 42.81 18.97 -10.88
CA GLY A 258 42.73 17.77 -10.06
C GLY A 258 41.29 17.46 -9.62
N ALA A 259 40.54 18.45 -9.16
CA ALA A 259 39.13 18.31 -8.79
C ALA A 259 38.26 17.96 -10.01
N THR A 260 38.51 18.60 -11.16
CA THR A 260 37.76 18.36 -12.40
C THR A 260 38.01 16.95 -12.94
N LEU A 261 39.27 16.46 -12.89
CA LEU A 261 39.59 15.06 -13.20
C LEU A 261 38.90 14.11 -12.22
N GLY A 262 38.93 14.43 -10.92
CA GLY A 262 38.30 13.61 -9.89
C GLY A 262 36.79 13.46 -10.08
N SER A 263 36.08 14.57 -10.33
CA SER A 263 34.66 14.59 -10.66
C SER A 263 34.36 13.79 -11.94
N ALA A 264 35.14 13.98 -13.02
CA ALA A 264 34.98 13.23 -14.25
C ALA A 264 35.21 11.72 -14.10
N LEU A 265 36.19 11.31 -13.28
CA LEU A 265 36.44 9.90 -12.96
C LEU A 265 35.28 9.28 -12.17
N CYS A 266 34.69 10.02 -11.22
CA CYS A 266 33.51 9.58 -10.49
C CYS A 266 32.28 9.41 -11.42
N ALA A 267 32.04 10.38 -12.30
CA ALA A 267 30.98 10.27 -13.31
C ALA A 267 31.24 9.10 -14.30
N ALA A 268 32.48 8.95 -14.74
CA ALA A 268 32.90 7.87 -15.63
C ALA A 268 32.72 6.49 -15.01
N ALA A 269 32.96 6.35 -13.71
CA ALA A 269 32.75 5.10 -12.98
C ALA A 269 31.29 4.63 -13.02
N GLY A 270 30.33 5.57 -13.08
CA GLY A 270 28.92 5.24 -13.24
C GLY A 270 28.59 4.76 -14.66
N ILE A 271 29.03 5.49 -15.69
CA ILE A 271 28.70 5.17 -17.09
C ILE A 271 29.44 3.92 -17.59
N LEU A 272 30.67 3.69 -17.12
CA LEU A 272 31.52 2.56 -17.53
C LEU A 272 31.45 1.36 -16.58
N ASP A 273 30.71 1.48 -15.47
CA ASP A 273 30.63 0.48 -14.39
C ASP A 273 32.01 0.01 -13.88
N ASP A 274 32.93 0.96 -13.66
CA ASP A 274 34.31 0.69 -13.22
C ASP A 274 34.57 1.30 -11.81
N PRO A 275 34.56 0.48 -10.74
CA PRO A 275 34.78 0.96 -9.38
C PRO A 275 36.21 1.48 -9.14
N ALA A 276 37.20 1.10 -9.95
CA ALA A 276 38.57 1.60 -9.81
C ALA A 276 38.66 3.08 -10.20
N LEU A 277 37.91 3.50 -11.23
CA LEU A 277 37.79 4.91 -11.62
C LEU A 277 37.17 5.73 -10.49
N ARG A 278 36.17 5.19 -9.77
CA ARG A 278 35.55 5.87 -8.62
C ARG A 278 36.56 6.10 -7.50
N HIS A 279 37.34 5.08 -7.15
CA HIS A 279 38.36 5.19 -6.11
C HIS A 279 39.45 6.22 -6.48
N GLU A 280 39.90 6.22 -7.74
CA GLU A 280 40.82 7.24 -8.26
C GLU A 280 40.19 8.63 -8.16
N GLY A 281 38.93 8.77 -8.59
CA GLY A 281 38.18 10.02 -8.59
C GLY A 281 38.01 10.62 -7.20
N VAL A 282 37.55 9.82 -6.23
CA VAL A 282 37.42 10.20 -4.82
C VAL A 282 38.76 10.65 -4.23
N THR A 283 39.84 9.93 -4.54
CA THR A 283 41.19 10.30 -4.08
C THR A 283 41.63 11.66 -4.61
N LYS A 284 41.36 11.94 -5.90
CA LYS A 284 41.68 13.24 -6.52
C LYS A 284 40.84 14.38 -5.95
N LEU A 285 39.52 14.17 -5.77
CA LEU A 285 38.62 15.15 -5.17
C LEU A 285 39.04 15.50 -3.75
N ARG A 286 39.31 14.49 -2.88
CA ARG A 286 39.80 14.72 -1.52
C ARG A 286 41.09 15.53 -1.50
N ALA A 287 42.06 15.17 -2.35
CA ALA A 287 43.33 15.87 -2.41
C ALA A 287 43.18 17.35 -2.83
N ALA A 288 42.34 17.62 -3.85
CA ALA A 288 42.09 18.98 -4.31
C ALA A 288 41.33 19.82 -3.29
N LEU A 289 40.31 19.26 -2.63
CA LEU A 289 39.49 19.95 -1.63
C LEU A 289 40.25 20.25 -0.31
N ALA A 290 41.30 19.48 -0.01
CA ALA A 290 42.15 19.65 1.16
C ALA A 290 43.31 20.66 0.98
N GLU A 291 43.57 21.15 -0.24
CA GLU A 291 44.69 22.05 -0.53
C GLU A 291 44.44 23.46 0.08
N PRO A 292 45.22 23.90 1.08
CA PRO A 292 44.95 25.16 1.78
C PRO A 292 45.14 26.39 0.89
N GLY A 293 44.12 27.26 0.82
CA GLY A 293 44.20 28.53 0.08
C GLY A 293 44.15 28.40 -1.45
N ALA A 294 43.90 27.19 -1.98
CA ALA A 294 43.70 26.99 -3.42
C ALA A 294 42.38 27.65 -3.86
N PRO A 295 42.39 28.51 -4.90
CA PRO A 295 41.16 29.07 -5.45
C PRO A 295 40.38 27.96 -6.17
N LEU A 296 39.24 27.55 -5.60
CA LEU A 296 38.30 26.57 -6.17
C LEU A 296 36.93 27.25 -6.38
N PRO A 297 36.71 27.94 -7.51
CA PRO A 297 35.48 28.68 -7.80
C PRO A 297 34.18 27.85 -7.73
N SER A 298 34.29 26.51 -7.77
CA SER A 298 33.16 25.56 -7.72
C SER A 298 33.27 24.56 -6.56
N ARG A 299 33.83 24.97 -5.42
CA ARG A 299 34.06 24.09 -4.25
C ARG A 299 32.80 23.32 -3.82
N ALA A 300 31.64 23.98 -3.75
CA ALA A 300 30.37 23.34 -3.36
C ALA A 300 29.97 22.21 -4.31
N SER A 301 30.12 22.40 -5.63
CA SER A 301 29.83 21.34 -6.62
C SER A 301 30.76 20.14 -6.44
N PHE A 302 32.06 20.36 -6.23
CA PHE A 302 33.01 19.26 -6.00
C PHE A 302 32.77 18.52 -4.67
N LEU A 303 32.31 19.22 -3.63
CA LEU A 303 31.86 18.58 -2.39
C LEU A 303 30.63 17.70 -2.67
N SER A 304 29.64 18.19 -3.41
CA SER A 304 28.48 17.38 -3.79
C SER A 304 28.88 16.13 -4.60
N ASP A 305 29.76 16.27 -5.59
CA ASP A 305 30.24 15.15 -6.41
C ASP A 305 31.02 14.12 -5.57
N LEU A 306 31.84 14.58 -4.63
CA LEU A 306 32.56 13.70 -3.70
C LEU A 306 31.58 12.95 -2.80
N GLY A 307 30.59 13.64 -2.22
CA GLY A 307 29.60 13.02 -1.35
C GLY A 307 28.77 11.96 -2.08
N VAL A 308 28.29 12.27 -3.29
CA VAL A 308 27.60 11.30 -4.18
C VAL A 308 28.48 10.09 -4.45
N ALA A 309 29.75 10.31 -4.83
CA ALA A 309 30.67 9.22 -5.18
C ALA A 309 31.02 8.32 -3.98
N LEU A 310 31.13 8.87 -2.78
CA LEU A 310 31.39 8.10 -1.55
C LEU A 310 30.22 7.17 -1.22
N VAL A 311 28.99 7.68 -1.29
CA VAL A 311 27.78 6.89 -1.00
C VAL A 311 27.57 5.80 -2.06
N GLN A 312 27.75 6.12 -3.35
CA GLN A 312 27.58 5.15 -4.44
C GLN A 312 28.68 4.09 -4.50
N GLY A 313 29.89 4.40 -4.04
CA GLY A 313 31.05 3.51 -4.16
C GLY A 313 31.05 2.34 -3.18
N SER A 314 30.45 2.52 -2.02
CA SER A 314 30.41 1.51 -0.96
C SER A 314 29.12 1.63 -0.15
N PRO A 315 27.96 1.23 -0.71
CA PRO A 315 26.66 1.41 -0.03
C PRO A 315 26.55 0.67 1.31
N GLN A 316 27.42 -0.33 1.57
CA GLN A 316 27.51 -1.02 2.87
C GLN A 316 28.60 -0.49 3.81
N ASP A 317 29.47 0.42 3.34
CA ASP A 317 30.49 1.05 4.18
C ASP A 317 29.88 2.26 4.91
N ARG A 318 29.54 2.03 6.17
CA ARG A 318 28.95 3.05 7.04
C ARG A 318 29.82 4.29 7.18
N THR A 319 31.15 4.15 7.20
CA THR A 319 32.07 5.28 7.35
C THR A 319 32.08 6.13 6.07
N ALA A 320 32.11 5.50 4.89
CA ALA A 320 32.01 6.21 3.63
C ALA A 320 30.64 6.91 3.46
N TYR A 321 29.56 6.29 3.93
CA TYR A 321 28.22 6.88 3.93
C TYR A 321 28.11 8.11 4.85
N GLU A 322 28.57 8.01 6.09
CA GLU A 322 28.57 9.11 7.06
C GLU A 322 29.44 10.29 6.58
N GLU A 323 30.61 10.01 6.01
CA GLU A 323 31.45 11.02 5.34
C GLU A 323 30.71 11.63 4.14
N GLY A 324 30.12 10.82 3.27
CA GLY A 324 29.40 11.29 2.09
C GLY A 324 28.26 12.25 2.40
N ILE A 325 27.44 11.94 3.42
CA ILE A 325 26.39 12.84 3.91
C ILE A 325 26.99 14.14 4.43
N THR A 326 28.06 14.06 5.22
CA THR A 326 28.72 15.24 5.81
C THR A 326 29.19 16.18 4.71
N VAL A 327 29.90 15.64 3.71
CA VAL A 327 30.40 16.41 2.57
C VAL A 327 29.27 16.98 1.72
N CYS A 328 28.17 16.24 1.50
CA CYS A 328 26.99 16.76 0.80
C CYS A 328 26.28 17.88 1.57
N ARG A 329 26.24 17.85 2.91
CA ARG A 329 25.73 18.95 3.74
C ARG A 329 26.64 20.17 3.66
N GLU A 330 27.95 19.96 3.74
CA GLU A 330 28.94 21.04 3.54
C GLU A 330 28.79 21.68 2.15
N ALA A 331 28.48 20.90 1.11
CA ALA A 331 28.18 21.43 -0.23
C ALA A 331 26.96 22.37 -0.22
N ALA A 332 25.88 21.99 0.46
CA ALA A 332 24.68 22.81 0.60
C ALA A 332 24.92 24.08 1.43
N ASP A 333 25.77 24.01 2.46
CA ASP A 333 26.13 25.15 3.31
C ASP A 333 27.11 26.12 2.63
N ALA A 334 27.99 25.59 1.77
CA ALA A 334 28.91 26.36 0.95
C ALA A 334 28.27 26.86 -0.37
N ALA A 335 26.98 26.62 -0.59
CA ALA A 335 26.29 27.00 -1.82
C ALA A 335 26.25 28.54 -1.99
N PRO A 336 26.66 29.08 -3.15
CA PRO A 336 26.66 30.53 -3.36
C PRO A 336 25.28 31.13 -3.62
N SER A 337 24.28 30.30 -3.93
CA SER A 337 22.90 30.75 -4.20
C SER A 337 21.83 29.81 -3.61
N PRO A 338 20.60 30.30 -3.37
CA PRO A 338 19.48 29.46 -2.96
C PRO A 338 19.17 28.33 -3.97
N TYR A 339 19.33 28.61 -5.27
CA TYR A 339 19.16 27.61 -6.33
C TYR A 339 20.14 26.44 -6.16
N GLU A 340 21.44 26.72 -6.03
CA GLU A 340 22.46 25.67 -5.88
C GLU A 340 22.28 24.91 -4.56
N ARG A 341 21.91 25.61 -3.48
CA ARG A 341 21.57 24.97 -2.22
C ARG A 341 20.45 23.94 -2.40
N THR A 342 19.38 24.29 -3.12
CA THR A 342 18.29 23.35 -3.44
C THR A 342 18.79 22.15 -4.24
N VAL A 343 19.65 22.34 -5.24
CA VAL A 343 20.23 21.23 -6.03
C VAL A 343 20.99 20.27 -5.12
N TYR A 344 21.88 20.79 -4.26
CA TYR A 344 22.70 19.95 -3.38
C TYR A 344 21.85 19.23 -2.31
N LEU A 345 20.85 19.89 -1.72
CA LEU A 345 19.92 19.26 -0.79
C LEU A 345 19.03 18.20 -1.46
N THR A 346 18.61 18.42 -2.71
CA THR A 346 17.87 17.43 -3.50
C THR A 346 18.72 16.17 -3.73
N ASN A 347 19.98 16.35 -4.12
CA ASN A 347 20.92 15.23 -4.30
C ASN A 347 21.15 14.48 -2.98
N LEU A 348 21.38 15.21 -1.88
CA LEU A 348 21.54 14.63 -0.55
C LEU A 348 20.32 13.80 -0.14
N GLY A 349 19.11 14.36 -0.30
CA GLY A 349 17.87 13.68 0.06
C GLY A 349 17.65 12.37 -0.72
N LEU A 350 17.94 12.37 -2.02
CA LEU A 350 17.87 11.16 -2.85
C LEU A 350 18.90 10.10 -2.45
N LEU A 351 20.13 10.52 -2.16
CA LEU A 351 21.19 9.63 -1.67
C LEU A 351 20.80 8.97 -0.34
N MET A 352 20.30 9.77 0.60
CA MET A 352 19.86 9.28 1.90
C MET A 352 18.67 8.32 1.75
N GLY A 353 17.68 8.66 0.93
CA GLY A 353 16.52 7.79 0.67
C GLY A 353 16.92 6.45 0.08
N GLY A 354 17.81 6.44 -0.93
CA GLY A 354 18.31 5.21 -1.54
C GLY A 354 19.08 4.31 -0.56
N HIS A 355 19.97 4.89 0.26
CA HIS A 355 20.68 4.13 1.28
C HIS A 355 19.74 3.58 2.36
N ALA A 356 18.80 4.41 2.84
CA ALA A 356 17.87 4.03 3.89
C ALA A 356 16.99 2.83 3.50
N VAL A 357 16.57 2.74 2.23
CA VAL A 357 15.90 1.54 1.69
C VAL A 357 16.82 0.33 1.74
N SER A 358 18.07 0.46 1.28
CA SER A 358 19.02 -0.67 1.26
C SER A 358 19.43 -1.15 2.66
N ALA A 359 19.49 -0.24 3.63
CA ALA A 359 19.88 -0.51 5.00
C ALA A 359 18.70 -0.92 5.90
N GLY A 360 17.46 -0.69 5.45
CA GLY A 360 16.26 -0.89 6.26
C GLY A 360 16.22 0.01 7.49
N ASP A 361 16.63 1.28 7.36
CA ASP A 361 16.71 2.25 8.46
C ASP A 361 15.57 3.30 8.35
N PRO A 362 14.49 3.18 9.16
CA PRO A 362 13.38 4.12 9.14
C PRO A 362 13.77 5.55 9.54
N GLN A 363 14.76 5.71 10.44
CA GLN A 363 15.18 7.04 10.87
C GLN A 363 15.92 7.76 9.74
N ALA A 364 16.73 7.03 8.96
CA ALA A 364 17.37 7.59 7.78
C ALA A 364 16.37 8.02 6.70
N LEU A 365 15.21 7.35 6.58
CA LEU A 365 14.10 7.79 5.70
C LEU A 365 13.44 9.09 6.20
N GLU A 366 13.25 9.23 7.52
CA GLU A 366 12.73 10.47 8.10
C GLU A 366 13.70 11.65 7.91
N ASP A 367 15.00 11.40 8.07
CA ASP A 367 16.03 12.41 7.83
C ASP A 367 16.08 12.80 6.34
N ALA A 368 15.95 11.84 5.41
CA ALA A 368 15.87 12.10 3.97
C ALA A 368 14.64 12.94 3.61
N TYR A 369 13.50 12.66 4.27
CA TYR A 369 12.27 13.41 4.10
C TYR A 369 12.40 14.85 4.60
N ALA A 370 13.05 15.06 5.75
CA ALA A 370 13.33 16.40 6.27
C ALA A 370 14.21 17.21 5.31
N VAL A 371 15.27 16.61 4.77
CA VAL A 371 16.19 17.27 3.82
C VAL A 371 15.51 17.63 2.51
N THR A 372 14.70 16.73 1.93
CA THR A 372 13.98 17.01 0.68
C THR A 372 12.90 18.09 0.86
N ARG A 373 12.26 18.15 2.03
CA ARG A 373 11.37 19.25 2.40
C ARG A 373 12.10 20.59 2.55
N GLU A 374 13.28 20.60 3.15
CA GLU A 374 14.12 21.80 3.22
C GLU A 374 14.50 22.27 1.80
N ALA A 375 14.91 21.35 0.93
CA ALA A 375 15.23 21.64 -0.47
C ALA A 375 14.07 22.34 -1.18
N LEU A 376 12.85 21.81 -1.04
CA LEU A 376 11.65 22.37 -1.64
C LEU A 376 11.26 23.74 -1.05
N ALA A 377 11.45 23.93 0.26
CA ALA A 377 11.18 25.21 0.91
C ALA A 377 12.15 26.31 0.46
N GLY A 378 13.41 25.95 0.18
CA GLY A 378 14.44 26.86 -0.35
C GLY A 378 14.38 27.08 -1.87
N ALA A 379 13.58 26.31 -2.60
CA ALA A 379 13.52 26.35 -4.05
C ALA A 379 12.86 27.65 -4.56
N PRO A 380 13.55 28.47 -5.39
CA PRO A 380 12.99 29.71 -5.91
C PRO A 380 11.69 29.49 -6.72
N ASP A 381 10.71 30.37 -6.51
CA ASP A 381 9.43 30.31 -7.24
C ASP A 381 9.62 30.52 -8.74
N GLY A 382 8.93 29.71 -9.55
CA GLY A 382 9.02 29.73 -11.02
C GLY A 382 10.30 29.12 -11.60
N HIS A 383 11.26 28.69 -10.78
CA HIS A 383 12.51 28.08 -11.24
C HIS A 383 12.37 26.56 -11.47
N PRO A 384 12.93 25.98 -12.56
CA PRO A 384 12.86 24.54 -12.83
C PRO A 384 13.39 23.63 -11.71
N VAL A 385 14.29 24.13 -10.87
CA VAL A 385 14.80 23.39 -9.68
C VAL A 385 13.69 23.01 -8.70
N ARG A 386 12.60 23.81 -8.64
CA ARG A 386 11.46 23.53 -7.77
C ARG A 386 10.75 22.25 -8.20
N ALA A 387 10.64 22.02 -9.51
CA ALA A 387 10.13 20.76 -10.06
C ALA A 387 11.01 19.57 -9.69
N GLN A 388 12.33 19.75 -9.67
CA GLN A 388 13.29 18.73 -9.25
C GLN A 388 13.17 18.41 -7.74
N ALA A 389 13.00 19.43 -6.89
CA ALA A 389 12.79 19.24 -5.46
C ALA A 389 11.48 18.49 -5.15
N HIS A 390 10.39 18.81 -5.88
CA HIS A 390 9.14 18.05 -5.80
C HIS A 390 9.32 16.58 -6.19
N TRP A 391 10.05 16.29 -7.27
CA TRP A 391 10.34 14.92 -7.69
C TRP A 391 11.21 14.16 -6.67
N ALA A 392 12.23 14.80 -6.10
CA ALA A 392 13.04 14.16 -5.07
C ALA A 392 12.21 13.81 -3.82
N LEU A 393 11.32 14.72 -3.40
CA LEU A 393 10.40 14.48 -2.31
C LEU A 393 9.44 13.32 -2.61
N SER A 394 8.93 13.21 -3.85
CA SER A 394 8.07 12.08 -4.22
C SER A 394 8.80 10.73 -4.19
N ARG A 395 10.08 10.69 -4.58
CA ARG A 395 10.92 9.48 -4.48
C ARG A 395 11.16 9.06 -3.03
N VAL A 396 11.42 10.01 -2.13
CA VAL A 396 11.61 9.71 -0.70
C VAL A 396 10.29 9.25 -0.05
N LEU A 397 9.16 9.84 -0.44
CA LEU A 397 7.84 9.41 0.01
C LEU A 397 7.48 8.00 -0.52
N ASP A 398 7.85 7.64 -1.74
CA ASP A 398 7.73 6.26 -2.26
C ASP A 398 8.55 5.28 -1.40
N ALA A 399 9.77 5.64 -1.04
CA ALA A 399 10.62 4.83 -0.18
C ALA A 399 10.03 4.67 1.23
N ARG A 400 9.49 5.75 1.82
CA ARG A 400 8.74 5.72 3.07
C ARG A 400 7.51 4.82 2.97
N PHE A 401 6.75 4.95 1.91
CA PHE A 401 5.61 4.09 1.63
C PHE A 401 6.03 2.61 1.54
N GLY A 402 7.15 2.29 0.89
CA GLY A 402 7.67 0.93 0.83
C GLY A 402 8.02 0.35 2.22
N ALA A 403 8.45 1.19 3.16
CA ALA A 403 8.78 0.79 4.52
C ALA A 403 7.56 0.74 5.47
N SER A 404 6.65 1.71 5.38
CA SER A 404 5.54 1.91 6.32
C SER A 404 4.19 1.38 5.84
N GLY A 405 4.00 1.30 4.52
CA GLY A 405 2.71 0.99 3.90
C GLY A 405 1.68 2.12 3.96
N SER A 406 2.07 3.31 4.43
CA SER A 406 1.20 4.46 4.66
C SER A 406 0.54 4.94 3.36
N PRO A 407 -0.80 4.88 3.23
CA PRO A 407 -1.48 5.37 2.03
C PRO A 407 -1.33 6.88 1.86
N HIS A 408 -1.06 7.63 2.93
CA HIS A 408 -0.80 9.06 2.89
C HIS A 408 0.53 9.37 2.22
N ASP A 409 1.60 8.63 2.54
CA ASP A 409 2.91 8.80 1.91
C ASP A 409 2.82 8.57 0.39
N LEU A 410 2.09 7.53 -0.04
CA LEU A 410 1.87 7.27 -1.48
C LEU A 410 1.01 8.35 -2.14
N ALA A 411 0.01 8.88 -1.43
CA ALA A 411 -0.83 9.95 -1.96
C ALA A 411 -0.04 11.25 -2.17
N ASP A 412 0.79 11.63 -1.20
CA ASP A 412 1.66 12.80 -1.27
C ASP A 412 2.77 12.60 -2.30
N ALA A 413 3.29 11.38 -2.44
CA ALA A 413 4.25 11.03 -3.50
C ALA A 413 3.67 11.31 -4.89
N VAL A 414 2.45 10.84 -5.18
CA VAL A 414 1.77 11.08 -6.45
C VAL A 414 1.54 12.59 -6.68
N ALA A 415 1.09 13.32 -5.65
CA ALA A 415 0.84 14.76 -5.76
C ALA A 415 2.12 15.57 -6.05
N HIS A 416 3.22 15.23 -5.40
CA HIS A 416 4.52 15.85 -5.65
C HIS A 416 5.12 15.45 -7.00
N ALA A 417 5.02 14.19 -7.41
CA ALA A 417 5.45 13.75 -8.73
C ALA A 417 4.68 14.47 -9.86
N LEU A 418 3.36 14.63 -9.69
CA LEU A 418 2.52 15.37 -10.64
C LEU A 418 2.93 16.85 -10.73
N THR A 419 3.11 17.51 -9.58
CA THR A 419 3.54 18.92 -9.50
C THR A 419 4.94 19.09 -10.11
N GLY A 420 5.86 18.18 -9.82
CA GLY A 420 7.20 18.15 -10.39
C GLY A 420 7.18 18.00 -11.91
N MET A 421 6.39 17.07 -12.45
CA MET A 421 6.28 16.88 -13.91
C MET A 421 5.67 18.11 -14.61
N ALA A 422 4.64 18.72 -14.03
CA ALA A 422 3.97 19.90 -14.59
C ALA A 422 4.84 21.17 -14.57
N GLY A 423 5.78 21.28 -13.61
CA GLY A 423 6.66 22.43 -13.45
C GLY A 423 7.92 22.43 -14.34
N LEU A 424 8.17 21.37 -15.11
CA LEU A 424 9.34 21.30 -16.00
C LEU A 424 9.13 22.11 -17.30
N PRO A 425 10.15 22.82 -17.81
CA PRO A 425 10.08 23.51 -19.09
C PRO A 425 9.79 22.54 -20.26
N PRO A 426 9.02 22.95 -21.29
CA PRO A 426 8.72 22.08 -22.43
C PRO A 426 9.95 21.50 -23.14
N GLY A 427 11.05 22.26 -23.18
CA GLY A 427 12.30 21.87 -23.84
C GLY A 427 13.18 20.88 -23.05
N ASP A 428 12.92 20.66 -21.76
CA ASP A 428 13.70 19.72 -20.92
C ASP A 428 13.12 18.29 -21.04
N LEU A 429 13.19 17.74 -22.26
CA LEU A 429 12.57 16.45 -22.59
C LEU A 429 13.17 15.30 -21.77
N ALA A 430 14.47 15.34 -21.45
CA ALA A 430 15.13 14.27 -20.70
C ALA A 430 14.57 14.14 -19.27
N ARG A 431 14.46 15.24 -18.52
CA ARG A 431 13.87 15.21 -17.18
C ARG A 431 12.37 14.92 -17.21
N ARG A 432 11.66 15.44 -18.22
CA ARG A 432 10.23 15.15 -18.40
C ARG A 432 9.98 13.65 -18.62
N VAL A 433 10.83 12.97 -19.38
CA VAL A 433 10.76 11.50 -19.55
C VAL A 433 10.97 10.81 -18.22
N LEU A 434 12.02 11.13 -17.47
CA LEU A 434 12.28 10.52 -16.16
C LEU A 434 11.10 10.69 -15.19
N HIS A 435 10.61 11.92 -15.02
CA HIS A 435 9.49 12.22 -14.13
C HIS A 435 8.20 11.52 -14.58
N ALA A 436 7.98 11.35 -15.89
CA ALA A 436 6.83 10.62 -16.44
C ALA A 436 6.85 9.14 -16.08
N LEU A 437 8.03 8.51 -16.13
CA LEU A 437 8.18 7.08 -15.79
C LEU A 437 7.87 6.85 -14.29
N ASP A 438 8.45 7.68 -13.42
CA ASP A 438 8.24 7.57 -11.97
C ASP A 438 6.79 7.91 -11.57
N LEU A 439 6.17 8.90 -12.23
CA LEU A 439 4.77 9.23 -12.01
C LEU A 439 3.86 8.06 -12.42
N ALA A 440 4.13 7.40 -13.55
CA ALA A 440 3.35 6.24 -13.98
C ALA A 440 3.46 5.08 -12.98
N ASP A 441 4.65 4.82 -12.43
CA ASP A 441 4.88 3.80 -11.41
C ASP A 441 4.09 4.08 -10.12
N LEU A 442 4.21 5.30 -9.58
CA LEU A 442 3.49 5.73 -8.37
C LEU A 442 1.97 5.64 -8.52
N VAL A 443 1.45 6.08 -9.67
CA VAL A 443 0.02 6.06 -9.97
C VAL A 443 -0.48 4.61 -10.11
N THR A 444 0.31 3.74 -10.72
CA THR A 444 0.00 2.30 -10.83
C THR A 444 -0.05 1.66 -9.45
N LYS A 445 0.95 1.88 -8.59
CA LYS A 445 0.98 1.44 -7.18
C LYS A 445 -0.26 1.91 -6.40
N ARG A 446 -0.65 3.17 -6.59
CA ARG A 446 -1.85 3.74 -5.94
C ARG A 446 -3.12 3.05 -6.41
N ALA A 447 -3.27 2.82 -7.72
CA ALA A 447 -4.45 2.18 -8.30
C ALA A 447 -4.66 0.75 -7.77
N PHE A 448 -3.61 -0.06 -7.69
CA PHE A 448 -3.67 -1.42 -7.14
C PHE A 448 -4.11 -1.49 -5.66
N ARG A 449 -3.92 -0.41 -4.89
CA ARG A 449 -4.47 -0.32 -3.53
C ARG A 449 -5.95 0.08 -3.50
N HIS A 450 -6.37 0.95 -4.43
CA HIS A 450 -7.76 1.42 -4.50
C HIS A 450 -8.71 0.35 -5.04
N THR A 451 -8.21 -0.67 -5.74
CA THR A 451 -8.99 -1.86 -6.14
C THR A 451 -9.52 -2.70 -4.95
N ARG A 452 -9.30 -2.27 -3.70
CA ARG A 452 -9.90 -2.86 -2.48
C ARG A 452 -10.76 -1.88 -1.66
N THR A 453 -10.91 -0.62 -2.06
CA THR A 453 -11.71 0.39 -1.33
C THR A 453 -12.83 0.96 -2.19
N THR A 454 -14.07 0.74 -1.75
CA THR A 454 -15.29 0.98 -2.54
C THR A 454 -15.89 2.37 -2.30
N VAL A 455 -15.20 3.44 -2.70
CA VAL A 455 -15.87 4.73 -2.93
C VAL A 455 -15.92 4.97 -4.45
N PRO A 456 -17.11 5.14 -5.04
CA PRO A 456 -17.23 5.48 -6.45
C PRO A 456 -16.89 6.97 -6.63
N GLU A 457 -15.61 7.29 -6.72
CA GLU A 457 -15.16 8.57 -7.27
C GLU A 457 -15.04 8.46 -8.79
N SER A 458 -15.18 9.58 -9.50
CA SER A 458 -15.08 9.61 -10.97
C SER A 458 -13.64 9.42 -11.51
N ASP A 459 -12.65 9.42 -10.60
CA ASP A 459 -11.22 9.18 -10.84
C ASP A 459 -10.52 8.76 -9.53
N PRO A 460 -10.85 7.60 -8.94
CA PRO A 460 -10.43 7.22 -7.58
C PRO A 460 -8.91 7.04 -7.46
N ALA A 461 -8.21 6.80 -8.58
CA ALA A 461 -6.76 6.69 -8.63
C ALA A 461 -6.06 7.98 -9.10
N GLY A 462 -6.81 9.03 -9.48
CA GLY A 462 -6.26 10.31 -9.96
C GLY A 462 -5.49 10.19 -11.28
N LEU A 463 -5.91 9.30 -12.18
CA LEU A 463 -5.19 8.91 -13.40
C LEU A 463 -5.22 9.99 -14.49
N ARG A 464 -6.26 10.83 -14.53
CA ARG A 464 -6.50 11.73 -15.68
C ARG A 464 -5.37 12.73 -15.90
N ALA A 465 -4.94 13.41 -14.84
CA ALA A 465 -3.90 14.44 -14.94
C ALA A 465 -2.52 13.85 -15.28
N PRO A 466 -2.04 12.77 -14.61
CA PRO A 466 -0.86 12.02 -15.04
C PRO A 466 -0.91 11.56 -16.49
N ALA A 467 -1.99 10.89 -16.90
CA ALA A 467 -2.12 10.39 -18.27
C ALA A 467 -2.10 11.52 -19.31
N ALA A 468 -2.72 12.67 -19.02
CA ALA A 468 -2.68 13.83 -19.91
C ALA A 468 -1.26 14.38 -20.11
N LEU A 469 -0.47 14.50 -19.04
CA LEU A 469 0.91 14.98 -19.12
C LEU A 469 1.83 13.98 -19.86
N ILE A 470 1.70 12.69 -19.57
CA ILE A 470 2.48 11.63 -20.23
C ILE A 470 2.12 11.55 -21.72
N ARG A 471 0.82 11.68 -22.07
CA ARG A 471 0.34 11.72 -23.45
C ARG A 471 0.87 12.94 -24.22
N ALA A 472 0.86 14.12 -23.60
CA ALA A 472 1.42 15.33 -24.21
C ALA A 472 2.94 15.16 -24.47
N LEU A 473 3.69 14.64 -23.51
CA LEU A 473 5.12 14.35 -23.67
C LEU A 473 5.39 13.35 -24.80
N ALA A 474 4.57 12.29 -24.92
CA ALA A 474 4.68 11.35 -26.03
C ALA A 474 4.49 12.05 -27.39
N GLY A 475 3.67 13.09 -27.46
CA GLY A 475 3.49 13.95 -28.63
C GLY A 475 4.71 14.82 -28.95
N ASP A 476 5.36 15.37 -27.91
CA ASP A 476 6.53 16.26 -28.02
C ASP A 476 7.80 15.51 -28.48
N LEU A 477 7.90 14.20 -28.21
CA LEU A 477 9.07 13.39 -28.54
C LEU A 477 9.12 12.99 -30.03
N PRO A 478 10.33 12.82 -30.61
CA PRO A 478 10.47 12.48 -32.02
C PRO A 478 9.69 11.20 -32.39
N PRO A 479 8.96 11.16 -33.53
CA PRO A 479 8.03 10.06 -33.86
C PRO A 479 8.65 8.67 -33.90
N ARG A 480 9.95 8.56 -34.15
CA ARG A 480 10.72 7.31 -34.17
C ARG A 480 11.92 7.40 -33.23
N SER A 481 11.66 7.45 -31.92
CA SER A 481 12.72 7.47 -30.90
C SER A 481 12.48 6.44 -29.79
N PRO A 482 13.55 5.93 -29.15
CA PRO A 482 13.46 5.03 -28.00
C PRO A 482 12.79 5.69 -26.78
N GLU A 483 12.97 7.00 -26.57
CA GLU A 483 12.33 7.75 -25.47
C GLU A 483 10.82 7.78 -25.66
N ARG A 484 10.34 7.94 -26.90
CA ARG A 484 8.91 7.87 -27.20
C ARG A 484 8.34 6.48 -26.90
N ALA A 485 9.11 5.42 -27.15
CA ALA A 485 8.73 4.05 -26.79
C ALA A 485 8.57 3.91 -25.25
N ARG A 486 9.54 4.41 -24.46
CA ARG A 486 9.48 4.42 -22.98
C ARG A 486 8.24 5.15 -22.46
N VAL A 487 7.96 6.35 -22.98
CA VAL A 487 6.82 7.17 -22.53
C VAL A 487 5.48 6.55 -22.92
N LEU A 488 5.36 5.94 -24.11
CA LEU A 488 4.15 5.22 -24.50
C LEU A 488 3.91 3.97 -23.64
N ALA A 489 4.95 3.21 -23.30
CA ALA A 489 4.82 2.10 -22.38
C ALA A 489 4.39 2.56 -20.97
N ALA A 490 4.90 3.70 -20.50
CA ALA A 490 4.48 4.29 -19.23
C ALA A 490 3.03 4.80 -19.27
N LEU A 491 2.59 5.39 -20.38
CA LEU A 491 1.17 5.74 -20.59
C LEU A 491 0.28 4.49 -20.52
N GLY A 492 0.70 3.40 -21.17
CA GLY A 492 0.01 2.11 -21.09
C GLY A 492 -0.12 1.60 -19.66
N ARG A 493 0.97 1.62 -18.87
CA ARG A 493 0.94 1.21 -17.46
C ARG A 493 0.05 2.12 -16.60
N CYS A 494 0.06 3.43 -16.85
CA CYS A 494 -0.81 4.37 -16.15
C CYS A 494 -2.30 4.08 -16.42
N LEU A 495 -2.66 3.78 -17.67
CA LEU A 495 -4.07 3.64 -18.08
C LEU A 495 -4.63 2.23 -17.90
N HIS A 496 -3.82 1.18 -17.97
CA HIS A 496 -4.34 -0.19 -17.92
C HIS A 496 -4.95 -0.58 -16.57
N VAL A 497 -4.73 0.19 -15.50
CA VAL A 497 -5.36 -0.01 -14.19
C VAL A 497 -6.69 0.75 -14.04
N SER A 498 -7.10 1.52 -15.05
CA SER A 498 -8.36 2.28 -15.04
C SER A 498 -9.56 1.35 -15.15
N SER A 499 -10.63 1.69 -14.44
CA SER A 499 -11.93 1.02 -14.60
C SER A 499 -12.70 1.44 -15.85
N ASP A 500 -12.25 2.50 -16.54
CA ASP A 500 -12.85 2.96 -17.79
C ASP A 500 -12.37 2.09 -18.97
N PRO A 501 -13.24 1.37 -19.69
CA PRO A 501 -12.85 0.56 -20.84
C PRO A 501 -12.12 1.36 -21.93
N ALA A 502 -12.41 2.65 -22.10
CA ALA A 502 -11.74 3.49 -23.09
C ALA A 502 -10.27 3.73 -22.75
N ASP A 503 -9.95 3.91 -21.46
CA ASP A 503 -8.57 4.04 -21.00
C ASP A 503 -7.81 2.72 -21.19
N VAL A 504 -8.45 1.57 -20.93
CA VAL A 504 -7.83 0.25 -21.14
C VAL A 504 -7.57 -0.01 -22.64
N ASP A 505 -8.47 0.39 -23.53
CA ASP A 505 -8.25 0.32 -24.97
C ASP A 505 -7.10 1.23 -25.44
N GLU A 506 -7.00 2.44 -24.89
CA GLU A 506 -5.86 3.33 -25.14
C GLU A 506 -4.55 2.72 -24.61
N ALA A 507 -4.58 2.07 -23.44
CA ALA A 507 -3.41 1.40 -22.88
C ALA A 507 -2.87 0.31 -23.81
N VAL A 508 -3.78 -0.54 -24.33
CA VAL A 508 -3.44 -1.59 -25.30
C VAL A 508 -2.83 -0.99 -26.56
N ASP A 509 -3.39 0.11 -27.09
CA ASP A 509 -2.85 0.81 -28.27
C ASP A 509 -1.47 1.44 -27.98
N ALA A 510 -1.28 2.04 -26.81
CA ALA A 510 0.00 2.61 -26.39
C ALA A 510 1.10 1.55 -26.31
N PHE A 511 0.83 0.36 -25.77
CA PHE A 511 1.78 -0.75 -25.75
C PHE A 511 2.12 -1.27 -27.16
N HIS A 512 1.14 -1.42 -28.04
CA HIS A 512 1.42 -1.81 -29.44
C HIS A 512 2.30 -0.77 -30.15
N LYS A 513 2.03 0.52 -29.95
CA LYS A 513 2.84 1.61 -30.51
C LYS A 513 4.25 1.60 -29.93
N ALA A 514 4.41 1.38 -28.62
CA ALA A 514 5.72 1.28 -27.98
C ALA A 514 6.55 0.13 -28.57
N LEU A 515 5.95 -1.05 -28.79
CA LEU A 515 6.60 -2.22 -29.40
C LEU A 515 6.95 -2.05 -30.88
N ALA A 516 6.34 -1.10 -31.58
CA ALA A 516 6.63 -0.80 -32.99
C ALA A 516 7.80 0.20 -33.17
N LEU A 517 8.33 0.76 -32.07
CA LEU A 517 9.41 1.74 -32.05
C LEU A 517 10.76 1.09 -31.72
N PRO A 518 11.89 1.78 -31.97
CA PRO A 518 13.21 1.27 -31.59
C PRO A 518 13.28 0.96 -30.10
N SER A 519 13.83 -0.21 -29.74
CA SER A 519 13.97 -0.60 -28.33
C SER A 519 14.93 0.35 -27.60
N PRO A 520 14.56 0.90 -26.44
CA PRO A 520 15.41 1.75 -25.63
C PRO A 520 16.52 0.98 -24.90
N GLU A 521 16.27 -0.28 -24.56
CA GLU A 521 17.17 -1.12 -23.75
C GLU A 521 16.84 -2.60 -23.96
N ASP A 522 17.75 -3.47 -23.49
CA ASP A 522 17.53 -4.91 -23.47
C ASP A 522 16.42 -5.27 -22.46
N GLY A 523 15.53 -6.19 -22.83
CA GLY A 523 14.40 -6.60 -21.98
C GLY A 523 13.15 -5.70 -22.05
N PHE A 524 13.23 -4.51 -22.67
CA PHE A 524 12.07 -3.63 -22.86
C PHE A 524 10.92 -4.30 -23.61
N GLU A 525 11.24 -5.10 -24.62
CA GLU A 525 10.26 -5.86 -25.39
C GLU A 525 9.52 -6.89 -24.52
N ALA A 526 10.23 -7.55 -23.60
CA ALA A 526 9.66 -8.53 -22.67
C ALA A 526 8.72 -7.85 -21.67
N THR A 527 9.18 -6.80 -20.97
CA THR A 527 8.38 -6.07 -19.98
C THR A 527 7.15 -5.40 -20.61
N THR A 528 7.30 -4.83 -21.80
CA THR A 528 6.19 -4.18 -22.52
C THR A 528 5.16 -5.20 -23.03
N ARG A 529 5.59 -6.39 -23.49
CA ARG A 529 4.64 -7.46 -23.84
C ARG A 529 3.93 -8.04 -22.63
N PHE A 530 4.62 -8.17 -21.51
CA PHE A 530 3.99 -8.61 -20.26
C PHE A 530 2.87 -7.64 -19.86
N ALA A 531 3.18 -6.33 -19.81
CA ALA A 531 2.19 -5.30 -19.49
C ALA A 531 1.02 -5.24 -20.51
N LEU A 532 1.30 -5.48 -21.80
CA LEU A 532 0.26 -5.65 -22.82
C LEU A 532 -0.65 -6.85 -22.53
N GLY A 533 -0.07 -8.00 -22.16
CA GLY A 533 -0.82 -9.18 -21.77
C GLY A 533 -1.74 -8.93 -20.56
N ALA A 534 -1.23 -8.22 -19.55
CA ALA A 534 -2.01 -7.79 -18.39
C ALA A 534 -3.16 -6.85 -18.79
N ALA A 535 -2.91 -5.87 -19.67
CA ALA A 535 -3.94 -4.97 -20.17
C ALA A 535 -5.00 -5.71 -21.00
N LEU A 536 -4.61 -6.69 -21.82
CA LEU A 536 -5.53 -7.55 -22.56
C LEU A 536 -6.41 -8.40 -21.63
N ALA A 537 -5.82 -8.94 -20.56
CA ALA A 537 -6.54 -9.70 -19.55
C ALA A 537 -7.55 -8.81 -18.80
N HIS A 538 -7.17 -7.58 -18.44
CA HIS A 538 -8.10 -6.62 -17.84
C HIS A 538 -9.23 -6.25 -18.81
N ARG A 539 -8.90 -5.93 -20.07
CA ARG A 539 -9.90 -5.60 -21.10
C ARG A 539 -10.92 -6.72 -21.33
N ALA A 540 -10.50 -7.98 -21.22
CA ALA A 540 -11.39 -9.12 -21.40
C ALA A 540 -12.53 -9.15 -20.37
N GLY A 541 -12.33 -8.58 -19.18
CA GLY A 541 -13.29 -8.65 -18.08
C GLY A 541 -13.68 -10.10 -17.79
N GLN A 542 -14.97 -10.42 -17.99
CA GLN A 542 -15.50 -11.77 -17.75
C GLN A 542 -15.37 -12.73 -18.95
N ASP A 543 -14.91 -12.28 -20.13
CA ASP A 543 -14.68 -13.17 -21.28
C ASP A 543 -13.45 -14.06 -21.04
N GLU A 544 -13.72 -15.31 -20.66
CA GLU A 544 -12.69 -16.29 -20.32
C GLU A 544 -11.72 -16.61 -21.47
N ARG A 545 -12.19 -16.57 -22.72
CA ARG A 545 -11.34 -16.87 -23.88
C ARG A 545 -10.37 -15.73 -24.13
N MET A 546 -10.85 -14.48 -24.08
CA MET A 546 -10.01 -13.30 -24.25
C MET A 546 -9.04 -13.15 -23.07
N TRP A 547 -9.47 -13.43 -21.84
CA TRP A 547 -8.61 -13.39 -20.68
C TRP A 547 -7.47 -14.41 -20.78
N ARG A 548 -7.76 -15.65 -21.20
CA ARG A 548 -6.73 -16.68 -21.44
C ARG A 548 -5.71 -16.23 -22.50
N ALA A 549 -6.16 -15.53 -23.55
CA ALA A 549 -5.26 -15.01 -24.56
C ALA A 549 -4.30 -13.95 -23.99
N GLY A 550 -4.79 -13.05 -23.11
CA GLY A 550 -3.93 -12.12 -22.38
C GLY A 550 -2.92 -12.83 -21.47
N ALA A 551 -3.35 -13.88 -20.76
CA ALA A 551 -2.48 -14.71 -19.93
C ALA A 551 -1.37 -15.41 -20.73
N GLU A 552 -1.67 -15.94 -21.92
CA GLU A 552 -0.65 -16.52 -22.80
C GLU A 552 0.37 -15.49 -23.30
N VAL A 553 -0.05 -14.24 -23.54
CA VAL A 553 0.88 -13.16 -23.89
C VAL A 553 1.84 -12.88 -22.73
N MET A 554 1.36 -12.86 -21.48
CA MET A 554 2.21 -12.71 -20.29
C MET A 554 3.20 -13.87 -20.15
N ARG A 555 2.75 -15.13 -20.27
CA ARG A 555 3.62 -16.32 -20.22
C ARG A 555 4.68 -16.30 -21.33
N GLY A 556 4.27 -15.93 -22.56
CA GLY A 556 5.19 -15.80 -23.68
C GLY A 556 6.22 -14.69 -23.48
N ALA A 557 5.84 -13.59 -22.82
CA ALA A 557 6.74 -12.50 -22.48
C ALA A 557 7.82 -12.92 -21.47
N LEU A 558 7.47 -13.77 -20.49
CA LEU A 558 8.44 -14.31 -19.52
C LEU A 558 9.58 -15.08 -20.21
N ALA A 559 9.30 -15.77 -21.32
CA ALA A 559 10.31 -16.51 -22.08
C ALA A 559 11.29 -15.61 -22.88
N LEU A 560 11.03 -14.29 -22.96
CA LEU A 560 11.88 -13.34 -23.68
C LEU A 560 12.94 -12.68 -22.80
N PHE A 561 12.89 -12.86 -21.47
CA PHE A 561 13.86 -12.25 -20.58
C PHE A 561 15.25 -12.89 -20.74
N PRO A 562 16.33 -12.09 -20.69
CA PRO A 562 17.68 -12.61 -20.59
C PRO A 562 17.86 -13.48 -19.33
N PRO A 563 18.75 -14.51 -19.38
CA PRO A 563 19.05 -15.32 -18.21
C PRO A 563 19.53 -14.46 -17.03
N GLY A 564 18.88 -14.61 -15.87
CA GLY A 564 19.23 -13.87 -14.64
C GLY A 564 18.68 -12.44 -14.58
N SER A 565 17.80 -12.02 -15.49
CA SER A 565 17.16 -10.70 -15.42
C SER A 565 16.29 -10.56 -14.16
N PRO A 566 16.49 -9.53 -13.31
CA PRO A 566 15.62 -9.27 -12.15
C PRO A 566 14.15 -9.02 -12.55
N ALA A 567 13.93 -8.34 -13.67
CA ALA A 567 12.60 -8.04 -14.21
C ALA A 567 11.79 -9.29 -14.58
N TYR A 568 12.45 -10.44 -14.80
CA TYR A 568 11.76 -11.73 -14.96
C TYR A 568 10.98 -12.09 -13.70
N TRP A 569 11.63 -12.00 -12.53
CA TRP A 569 11.00 -12.38 -11.25
C TRP A 569 9.93 -11.37 -10.84
N GLU A 570 10.11 -10.08 -11.14
CA GLU A 570 9.04 -9.08 -10.95
C GLU A 570 7.79 -9.43 -11.78
N CYS A 571 7.95 -9.71 -13.08
CA CYS A 571 6.84 -10.10 -13.94
C CYS A 571 6.25 -11.47 -13.57
N HIS A 572 7.06 -12.41 -13.06
CA HIS A 572 6.60 -13.73 -12.63
C HIS A 572 5.72 -13.63 -11.37
N ALA A 573 6.14 -12.83 -10.39
CA ALA A 573 5.33 -12.48 -9.23
C ALA A 573 4.04 -11.74 -9.61
N ASP A 574 4.09 -10.79 -10.53
CA ASP A 574 2.91 -10.08 -11.03
C ASP A 574 1.92 -11.03 -11.73
N LEU A 575 2.42 -12.02 -12.47
CA LEU A 575 1.57 -13.06 -13.05
C LEU A 575 0.84 -13.84 -11.95
N ALA A 576 1.53 -14.25 -10.90
CA ALA A 576 0.91 -14.95 -9.77
C ALA A 576 -0.20 -14.10 -9.12
N ASN A 577 0.00 -12.78 -8.97
CA ASN A 577 -1.01 -11.86 -8.45
C ASN A 577 -2.24 -11.74 -9.37
N ILE A 578 -2.02 -11.57 -10.69
CA ILE A 578 -3.11 -11.47 -11.68
C ILE A 578 -3.91 -12.78 -11.74
N LEU A 579 -3.23 -13.94 -11.73
CA LEU A 579 -3.89 -15.25 -11.72
C LEU A 579 -4.68 -15.47 -10.42
N THR A 580 -4.17 -15.00 -9.27
CA THR A 580 -4.89 -15.06 -7.98
C THR A 580 -6.18 -14.26 -8.03
N ALA A 581 -6.14 -13.02 -8.54
CA ALA A 581 -7.34 -12.18 -8.68
C ALA A 581 -8.38 -12.85 -9.59
N ARG A 582 -7.96 -13.46 -10.70
CA ARG A 582 -8.87 -14.21 -11.57
C ARG A 582 -9.38 -15.50 -10.91
N ALA A 583 -8.54 -16.18 -10.15
CA ALA A 583 -8.94 -17.35 -9.40
C ALA A 583 -10.04 -16.97 -8.40
N ASP A 584 -9.93 -15.85 -7.69
CA ASP A 584 -10.95 -15.39 -6.74
C ASP A 584 -12.34 -15.23 -7.39
N GLU A 585 -12.41 -14.76 -8.64
CA GLU A 585 -13.67 -14.59 -9.40
C GLU A 585 -14.25 -15.88 -10.00
N THR A 586 -13.45 -16.95 -10.08
CA THR A 586 -13.83 -18.20 -10.74
C THR A 586 -14.03 -19.33 -9.74
N THR A 587 -14.81 -20.35 -10.10
CA THR A 587 -15.07 -21.50 -9.21
C THR A 587 -14.06 -22.63 -9.35
N GLY A 588 -13.20 -22.58 -10.37
CA GLY A 588 -12.16 -23.58 -10.64
C GLY A 588 -11.01 -23.56 -9.62
N VAL A 589 -10.29 -24.69 -9.54
CA VAL A 589 -9.10 -24.84 -8.69
C VAL A 589 -7.79 -24.71 -9.49
N GLU A 590 -7.87 -24.86 -10.81
CA GLU A 590 -6.73 -24.97 -11.73
C GLU A 590 -5.83 -23.72 -11.68
N LEU A 591 -6.44 -22.53 -11.57
CA LEU A 591 -5.69 -21.28 -11.45
C LEU A 591 -4.93 -21.19 -10.12
N TYR A 592 -5.50 -21.69 -9.01
CA TYR A 592 -4.75 -21.73 -7.75
C TYR A 592 -3.60 -22.72 -7.78
N GLU A 593 -3.77 -23.87 -8.44
CA GLU A 593 -2.66 -24.83 -8.62
C GLU A 593 -1.52 -24.23 -9.46
N GLU A 594 -1.85 -23.43 -10.47
CA GLU A 594 -0.86 -22.68 -11.23
C GLU A 594 -0.16 -21.61 -10.37
N VAL A 595 -0.91 -20.81 -9.60
CA VAL A 595 -0.36 -19.81 -8.67
C VAL A 595 0.56 -20.49 -7.65
N GLU A 596 0.13 -21.61 -7.08
CA GLU A 596 0.91 -22.39 -6.11
C GLU A 596 2.25 -22.85 -6.70
N ARG A 597 2.25 -23.29 -7.97
CA ARG A 597 3.48 -23.63 -8.70
C ARG A 597 4.38 -22.40 -8.87
N LEU A 598 3.84 -21.26 -9.32
CA LEU A 598 4.61 -20.03 -9.50
C LEU A 598 5.24 -19.57 -8.18
N LEU A 599 4.46 -19.51 -7.10
CA LEU A 599 4.97 -19.11 -5.78
C LEU A 599 6.06 -20.05 -5.25
N ARG A 600 6.00 -21.35 -5.54
CA ARG A 600 7.07 -22.30 -5.21
C ARG A 600 8.34 -22.08 -6.06
N GLU A 601 8.20 -21.74 -7.34
CA GLU A 601 9.32 -21.39 -8.22
C GLU A 601 10.05 -20.13 -7.72
N GLU A 602 9.30 -19.07 -7.38
CA GLU A 602 9.81 -17.85 -6.75
C GLU A 602 10.63 -18.18 -5.50
N LEU A 603 10.03 -18.92 -4.56
CA LEU A 603 10.68 -19.30 -3.30
C LEU A 603 11.93 -20.19 -3.48
N ALA A 604 12.08 -20.87 -4.60
CA ALA A 604 13.19 -21.78 -4.87
C ALA A 604 14.35 -21.11 -5.63
N HIS A 605 14.06 -20.09 -6.44
CA HIS A 605 14.98 -19.62 -7.48
C HIS A 605 15.16 -18.10 -7.52
N ALA A 606 14.20 -17.32 -7.03
CA ALA A 606 14.31 -15.86 -7.04
C ALA A 606 15.27 -15.37 -5.94
N PRO A 607 16.03 -14.30 -6.19
CA PRO A 607 16.93 -13.71 -5.20
C PRO A 607 16.14 -12.86 -4.19
N LEU A 608 15.35 -13.51 -3.35
CA LEU A 608 14.45 -12.85 -2.40
C LEU A 608 15.19 -12.40 -1.12
N THR A 609 14.84 -11.21 -0.64
CA THR A 609 15.16 -10.75 0.71
C THR A 609 14.41 -11.56 1.78
N ARG A 610 14.78 -11.41 3.06
CA ARG A 610 14.09 -12.08 4.17
C ARG A 610 12.59 -11.74 4.20
N THR A 611 12.26 -10.46 3.99
CA THR A 611 10.90 -9.94 4.01
C THR A 611 10.09 -10.43 2.81
N GLU A 612 10.66 -10.42 1.61
CA GLU A 612 9.99 -10.99 0.43
C GLU A 612 9.75 -12.50 0.61
N HIS A 613 10.74 -13.24 1.13
CA HIS A 613 10.57 -14.65 1.44
C HIS A 613 9.40 -14.92 2.39
N SER A 614 9.20 -14.07 3.42
CA SER A 614 8.06 -14.23 4.34
C SER A 614 6.73 -13.93 3.64
N VAL A 615 6.69 -12.90 2.78
CA VAL A 615 5.50 -12.53 1.99
C VAL A 615 5.11 -13.63 1.02
N PHE A 616 6.03 -14.13 0.18
CA PHE A 616 5.75 -15.20 -0.77
C PHE A 616 5.29 -16.50 -0.08
N ARG A 617 5.85 -16.83 1.10
CA ARG A 617 5.37 -17.96 1.92
C ARG A 617 3.95 -17.75 2.43
N SER A 618 3.62 -16.54 2.88
CA SER A 618 2.26 -16.21 3.32
C SER A 618 1.26 -16.27 2.16
N ASN A 619 1.63 -15.76 0.98
CA ASN A 619 0.82 -15.83 -0.24
C ASN A 619 0.60 -17.28 -0.69
N LEU A 620 1.63 -18.14 -0.55
CA LEU A 620 1.52 -19.57 -0.82
C LEU A 620 0.50 -20.22 0.13
N GLY A 621 0.59 -19.93 1.44
CA GLY A 621 -0.37 -20.41 2.43
C GLY A 621 -1.80 -19.98 2.11
N LEU A 622 -2.01 -18.70 1.76
CA LEU A 622 -3.32 -18.17 1.39
C LEU A 622 -3.89 -18.88 0.15
N THR A 623 -3.06 -19.09 -0.87
CA THR A 623 -3.42 -19.82 -2.10
C THR A 623 -3.84 -21.25 -1.77
N GLN A 624 -3.09 -21.93 -0.89
CA GLN A 624 -3.38 -23.30 -0.47
C GLN A 624 -4.71 -23.41 0.32
N VAL A 625 -5.01 -22.45 1.21
CA VAL A 625 -6.32 -22.39 1.90
C VAL A 625 -7.45 -22.24 0.87
N LYS A 626 -7.32 -21.29 -0.06
CA LYS A 626 -8.35 -21.04 -1.08
C LYS A 626 -8.54 -22.25 -2.00
N ALA A 627 -7.46 -22.93 -2.40
CA ALA A 627 -7.52 -24.16 -3.18
C ALA A 627 -8.18 -25.32 -2.40
N ALA A 628 -7.89 -25.46 -1.12
CA ALA A 628 -8.48 -26.46 -0.26
C ALA A 628 -10.00 -26.29 -0.12
N LEU A 629 -10.46 -25.05 0.11
CA LEU A 629 -11.89 -24.74 0.25
C LEU A 629 -12.70 -25.07 -1.02
N ARG A 630 -12.08 -24.99 -2.20
CA ARG A 630 -12.74 -25.33 -3.48
C ARG A 630 -12.65 -26.81 -3.84
N SER A 631 -11.50 -27.44 -3.60
CA SER A 631 -11.26 -28.84 -3.96
C SER A 631 -11.75 -29.84 -2.91
N GLY A 632 -11.97 -29.40 -1.67
CA GLY A 632 -12.32 -30.26 -0.54
C GLY A 632 -11.16 -31.16 -0.07
N ARG A 633 -9.90 -30.80 -0.39
CA ARG A 633 -8.70 -31.57 -0.01
C ARG A 633 -8.14 -31.09 1.35
N PRO A 634 -8.26 -31.87 2.44
CA PRO A 634 -7.77 -31.48 3.76
C PRO A 634 -6.24 -31.36 3.83
N GLU A 635 -5.50 -32.06 2.97
CA GLU A 635 -4.03 -32.07 2.96
C GLU A 635 -3.47 -30.67 2.66
N LEU A 636 -4.13 -29.93 1.76
CA LEU A 636 -3.75 -28.56 1.40
C LEU A 636 -3.87 -27.59 2.57
N ILE A 637 -4.81 -27.80 3.50
CA ILE A 637 -4.91 -26.99 4.72
C ILE A 637 -3.71 -27.22 5.64
N ALA A 638 -3.23 -28.46 5.74
CA ALA A 638 -2.04 -28.76 6.55
C ALA A 638 -0.78 -28.11 5.95
N GLU A 639 -0.64 -28.14 4.62
CA GLU A 639 0.43 -27.43 3.92
C GLU A 639 0.32 -25.91 4.10
N ALA A 640 -0.89 -25.35 4.00
CA ALA A 640 -1.12 -23.92 4.21
C ALA A 640 -0.67 -23.44 5.60
N VAL A 641 -1.03 -24.19 6.64
CA VAL A 641 -0.60 -23.94 8.03
C VAL A 641 0.93 -24.01 8.15
N ALA A 642 1.60 -24.92 7.44
CA ALA A 642 3.06 -24.99 7.42
C ALA A 642 3.69 -23.77 6.72
N SER A 643 3.17 -23.39 5.55
CA SER A 643 3.61 -22.20 4.80
C SER A 643 3.48 -20.91 5.62
N HIS A 644 2.34 -20.71 6.29
CA HIS A 644 2.13 -19.55 7.16
C HIS A 644 3.02 -19.57 8.40
N ARG A 645 3.24 -20.74 9.03
CA ARG A 645 4.16 -20.87 10.16
C ARG A 645 5.58 -20.49 9.77
N GLU A 646 6.03 -20.91 8.59
CA GLU A 646 7.33 -20.54 8.04
C GLU A 646 7.44 -19.06 7.67
N ALA A 647 6.35 -18.44 7.20
CA ALA A 647 6.29 -17.01 6.92
C ALA A 647 6.50 -16.21 8.22
N VAL A 648 5.70 -16.50 9.26
CA VAL A 648 5.76 -15.82 10.56
C VAL A 648 7.13 -16.01 11.23
N ALA A 649 7.74 -17.18 11.10
CA ALA A 649 9.07 -17.45 11.66
C ALA A 649 10.20 -16.62 10.99
N ARG A 650 9.99 -16.13 9.76
CA ARG A 650 10.97 -15.32 9.01
C ARG A 650 10.71 -13.82 9.11
N SER A 651 9.49 -13.41 9.42
CA SER A 651 9.15 -12.02 9.66
C SER A 651 9.60 -11.54 11.04
N ALA A 652 10.01 -10.28 11.13
CA ALA A 652 10.24 -9.59 12.40
C ALA A 652 9.02 -8.73 12.79
N PRO A 653 8.81 -8.42 14.08
CA PRO A 653 7.71 -7.59 14.54
C PRO A 653 7.65 -6.19 13.90
N GLU A 654 8.79 -5.67 13.45
CA GLU A 654 8.92 -4.36 12.80
C GLU A 654 8.56 -4.40 11.31
N ASP A 655 8.44 -5.60 10.70
CA ASP A 655 8.09 -5.73 9.28
C ASP A 655 6.62 -5.33 9.05
N MET A 656 6.36 -4.47 8.05
CA MET A 656 5.03 -3.92 7.71
C MET A 656 3.88 -4.95 7.68
N LEU A 657 4.15 -6.16 7.19
CA LEU A 657 3.14 -7.20 6.99
C LEU A 657 3.11 -8.25 8.12
N HIS A 658 3.88 -8.09 9.20
CA HIS A 658 3.95 -9.10 10.26
C HIS A 658 2.60 -9.39 10.92
N ALA A 659 1.86 -8.34 11.30
CA ALA A 659 0.51 -8.49 11.86
C ALA A 659 -0.45 -9.19 10.89
N HIS A 660 -0.36 -8.85 9.61
CA HIS A 660 -1.18 -9.47 8.55
C HIS A 660 -0.82 -10.94 8.32
N GLN A 661 0.46 -11.30 8.39
CA GLN A 661 0.90 -12.70 8.28
C GLN A 661 0.42 -13.54 9.48
N LEU A 662 0.42 -12.96 10.69
CA LEU A 662 -0.19 -13.60 11.87
C LEU A 662 -1.70 -13.76 11.71
N LEU A 663 -2.40 -12.75 11.17
CA LEU A 663 -3.82 -12.85 10.83
C LEU A 663 -4.10 -14.02 9.88
N CYS A 664 -3.43 -14.07 8.73
CA CYS A 664 -3.62 -15.15 7.75
C CYS A 664 -3.25 -16.52 8.33
N PHE A 665 -2.21 -16.59 9.16
CA PHE A 665 -1.86 -17.83 9.86
C PHE A 665 -2.97 -18.29 10.82
N GLY A 666 -3.53 -17.36 11.60
CA GLY A 666 -4.65 -17.60 12.48
C GLY A 666 -5.88 -18.10 11.71
N GLU A 667 -6.25 -17.44 10.61
CA GLU A 667 -7.36 -17.84 9.75
C GLU A 667 -7.15 -19.23 9.12
N ALA A 668 -5.92 -19.57 8.71
CA ALA A 668 -5.60 -20.92 8.22
C ALA A 668 -5.76 -22.00 9.31
N LEU A 669 -5.43 -21.68 10.56
CA LEU A 669 -5.66 -22.56 11.71
C LEU A 669 -7.16 -22.71 12.04
N LEU A 670 -7.94 -21.65 11.89
CA LEU A 670 -9.41 -21.72 12.01
C LEU A 670 -10.01 -22.58 10.89
N ALA A 671 -9.57 -22.40 9.65
CA ALA A 671 -9.99 -23.22 8.52
C ALA A 671 -9.64 -24.70 8.76
N ARG A 672 -8.48 -25.00 9.33
CA ARG A 672 -8.11 -26.36 9.76
C ARG A 672 -9.02 -26.91 10.85
N ALA A 673 -9.33 -26.11 11.86
CA ALA A 673 -10.24 -26.51 12.92
C ALA A 673 -11.63 -26.85 12.37
N GLU A 674 -12.14 -26.05 11.43
CA GLU A 674 -13.44 -26.28 10.80
C GLU A 674 -13.44 -27.48 9.84
N PHE A 675 -12.42 -27.59 8.98
CA PHE A 675 -12.37 -28.61 7.93
C PHE A 675 -11.97 -30.00 8.45
N CYS A 676 -11.15 -30.06 9.51
CA CYS A 676 -10.60 -31.30 10.05
C CYS A 676 -11.08 -31.62 11.47
N SER A 677 -12.01 -30.83 12.03
CA SER A 677 -12.48 -30.94 13.42
C SER A 677 -11.33 -30.89 14.45
N ASP A 678 -10.27 -30.13 14.16
CA ASP A 678 -9.06 -30.06 14.96
C ASP A 678 -9.16 -28.98 16.06
N THR A 679 -9.55 -29.40 17.27
CA THR A 679 -9.70 -28.50 18.42
C THR A 679 -8.36 -27.94 18.93
N ALA A 680 -7.23 -28.58 18.62
CA ALA A 680 -5.92 -28.05 18.96
C ALA A 680 -5.53 -26.89 18.02
N ALA A 681 -5.83 -27.03 16.73
CA ALA A 681 -5.66 -25.95 15.76
C ALA A 681 -6.50 -24.71 16.12
N LEU A 682 -7.73 -24.89 16.62
CA LEU A 682 -8.55 -23.76 17.09
C LEU A 682 -7.90 -23.00 18.25
N ARG A 683 -7.31 -23.71 19.23
CA ARG A 683 -6.59 -23.09 20.35
C ARG A 683 -5.34 -22.36 19.89
N GLU A 684 -4.53 -22.98 19.03
CA GLU A 684 -3.35 -22.34 18.43
C GLU A 684 -3.78 -21.09 17.63
N GLY A 685 -4.88 -21.16 16.88
CA GLY A 685 -5.41 -20.03 16.10
C GLY A 685 -5.78 -18.83 16.98
N VAL A 686 -6.45 -19.06 18.12
CA VAL A 686 -6.76 -17.99 19.09
C VAL A 686 -5.47 -17.37 19.65
N GLU A 687 -4.46 -18.16 19.98
CA GLU A 687 -3.18 -17.65 20.50
C GLU A 687 -2.42 -16.82 19.45
N VAL A 688 -2.39 -17.29 18.20
CA VAL A 688 -1.79 -16.57 17.07
C VAL A 688 -2.51 -15.24 16.82
N LEU A 689 -3.84 -15.24 16.83
CA LEU A 689 -4.64 -14.01 16.63
C LEU A 689 -4.49 -13.02 17.80
N ARG A 690 -4.34 -13.50 19.04
CA ARG A 690 -3.99 -12.63 20.18
C ARG A 690 -2.62 -11.96 19.97
N ARG A 691 -1.64 -12.68 19.42
CA ARG A 691 -0.35 -12.09 19.04
C ARG A 691 -0.52 -11.06 17.93
N ALA A 692 -1.34 -11.32 16.93
CA ALA A 692 -1.63 -10.38 15.83
C ALA A 692 -2.20 -9.06 16.37
N VAL A 693 -3.15 -9.13 17.30
CA VAL A 693 -3.72 -7.95 17.98
C VAL A 693 -2.68 -7.23 18.84
N ALA A 694 -1.81 -7.95 19.56
CA ALA A 694 -0.80 -7.35 20.43
C ALA A 694 0.28 -6.55 19.68
N VAL A 695 0.53 -6.87 18.40
CA VAL A 695 1.51 -6.19 17.54
C VAL A 695 0.84 -5.25 16.51
N SER A 696 -0.45 -4.94 16.66
CA SER A 696 -1.17 -4.04 15.73
C SER A 696 -1.97 -2.94 16.43
N ASP A 697 -1.88 -1.75 15.85
CA ASP A 697 -2.61 -0.54 16.22
C ASP A 697 -3.52 -0.06 15.06
N GLU A 698 -4.00 1.18 15.14
CA GLU A 698 -4.89 1.79 14.14
C GLU A 698 -4.21 2.08 12.80
N ASP A 699 -2.89 2.32 12.81
CA ASP A 699 -2.10 2.61 11.62
C ASP A 699 -1.55 1.33 10.96
N THR A 700 -1.54 0.22 11.70
CA THR A 700 -1.06 -1.08 11.23
C THR A 700 -1.96 -1.67 10.14
N TYR A 701 -1.35 -2.13 9.04
CA TYR A 701 -2.07 -2.81 7.95
C TYR A 701 -2.84 -4.04 8.47
N GLY A 702 -4.17 -3.96 8.40
CA GLY A 702 -5.05 -5.04 8.86
C GLY A 702 -5.31 -5.09 10.37
N GLY A 703 -4.98 -4.04 11.15
CA GLY A 703 -5.21 -4.01 12.60
C GLY A 703 -6.66 -4.25 13.04
N SER A 704 -7.64 -3.68 12.32
CA SER A 704 -9.08 -3.95 12.55
C SER A 704 -9.47 -5.38 12.17
N ALA A 705 -8.89 -5.92 11.08
CA ALA A 705 -9.14 -7.30 10.65
C ALA A 705 -8.60 -8.33 11.66
N CYS A 706 -7.44 -8.08 12.27
CA CYS A 706 -6.90 -8.92 13.35
C CYS A 706 -7.88 -9.07 14.52
N ARG A 707 -8.51 -7.95 14.94
CA ARG A 707 -9.50 -7.92 16.03
C ARG A 707 -10.80 -8.63 15.66
N THR A 708 -11.28 -8.45 14.43
CA THR A 708 -12.45 -9.16 13.90
C THR A 708 -12.21 -10.68 13.88
N ALA A 709 -11.08 -11.12 13.33
CA ALA A 709 -10.72 -12.53 13.28
C ALA A 709 -10.56 -13.14 14.68
N LEU A 710 -9.95 -12.42 15.63
CA LEU A 710 -9.86 -12.86 17.02
C LEU A 710 -11.25 -13.01 17.66
N GLY A 711 -12.16 -12.05 17.43
CA GLY A 711 -13.54 -12.12 17.91
C GLY A 711 -14.29 -13.34 17.36
N ASP A 712 -14.13 -13.64 16.08
CA ASP A 712 -14.71 -14.84 15.44
C ASP A 712 -14.09 -16.13 16.01
N ALA A 713 -12.77 -16.17 16.19
CA ALA A 713 -12.06 -17.30 16.78
C ALA A 713 -12.51 -17.60 18.21
N LEU A 714 -12.66 -16.56 19.04
CA LEU A 714 -13.12 -16.69 20.43
C LEU A 714 -14.57 -17.16 20.50
N ARG A 715 -15.46 -16.64 19.64
CA ARG A 715 -16.85 -17.13 19.53
C ARG A 715 -16.86 -18.60 19.10
N ASN A 716 -15.99 -18.98 18.16
CA ASN A 716 -15.87 -20.35 17.72
C ASN A 716 -15.37 -21.27 18.84
N PHE A 717 -14.37 -20.83 19.59
CA PHE A 717 -13.80 -21.56 20.72
C PHE A 717 -14.76 -21.70 21.91
N ALA A 718 -15.61 -20.69 22.15
CA ALA A 718 -16.63 -20.72 23.18
C ALA A 718 -17.61 -21.91 23.01
N ARG A 719 -17.84 -22.40 21.79
CA ARG A 719 -18.67 -23.60 21.55
C ARG A 719 -18.11 -24.87 22.17
N LEU A 720 -16.82 -24.91 22.47
CA LEU A 720 -16.10 -26.08 22.99
C LEU A 720 -15.59 -25.89 24.42
N ALA A 721 -15.79 -24.70 25.00
CA ALA A 721 -15.28 -24.34 26.32
C ALA A 721 -16.25 -24.74 27.44
N ALA A 722 -15.72 -25.16 28.58
CA ALA A 722 -16.52 -25.46 29.77
C ALA A 722 -17.16 -24.21 30.38
N ASP A 723 -16.50 -23.05 30.25
CA ASP A 723 -17.01 -21.74 30.65
C ASP A 723 -16.97 -20.76 29.44
N PRO A 724 -18.04 -20.71 28.63
CA PRO A 724 -18.07 -19.95 27.39
C PRO A 724 -18.32 -18.45 27.58
N ASP A 725 -18.83 -18.01 28.73
CA ASP A 725 -19.38 -16.67 28.89
C ASP A 725 -18.26 -15.61 28.88
N GLY A 726 -17.10 -15.90 29.49
CA GLY A 726 -15.92 -15.03 29.42
C GLY A 726 -15.35 -14.87 28.01
N LEU A 727 -15.30 -15.95 27.24
CA LEU A 727 -14.82 -15.94 25.85
C LEU A 727 -15.77 -15.16 24.92
N LEU A 728 -17.08 -15.27 25.14
CA LEU A 728 -18.08 -14.51 24.37
C LEU A 728 -18.04 -13.02 24.71
N GLN A 729 -17.79 -12.64 25.97
CA GLN A 729 -17.56 -11.24 26.35
C GLN A 729 -16.29 -10.69 25.71
N GLU A 730 -15.19 -11.45 25.72
CA GLU A 730 -13.94 -11.09 25.05
C GLU A 730 -14.14 -10.94 23.53
N SER A 731 -14.90 -11.84 22.89
CA SER A 731 -15.26 -11.76 21.48
C SER A 731 -16.03 -10.48 21.14
N VAL A 732 -17.03 -10.11 21.94
CA VAL A 732 -17.78 -8.84 21.78
C VAL A 732 -16.88 -7.62 21.95
N HIS A 733 -15.93 -7.66 22.90
CA HIS A 733 -14.97 -6.58 23.11
C HIS A 733 -14.12 -6.32 21.85
N TRP A 734 -13.48 -7.36 21.31
CA TRP A 734 -12.61 -7.21 20.14
C TRP A 734 -13.36 -6.77 18.88
N HIS A 735 -14.58 -7.29 18.64
CA HIS A 735 -15.39 -6.79 17.52
C HIS A 735 -15.78 -5.32 17.67
N ARG A 736 -16.07 -4.85 18.90
CA ARG A 736 -16.34 -3.43 19.13
C ARG A 736 -15.11 -2.56 18.88
N GLU A 737 -13.95 -3.00 19.33
CA GLU A 737 -12.70 -2.29 19.07
C GLU A 737 -12.37 -2.25 17.56
N ALA A 738 -12.59 -3.36 16.84
CA ALA A 738 -12.41 -3.42 15.39
C ALA A 738 -13.25 -2.36 14.65
N LEU A 739 -14.51 -2.16 15.08
CA LEU A 739 -15.42 -1.16 14.51
C LEU A 739 -15.03 0.28 14.85
N VAL A 740 -14.39 0.52 16.00
CA VAL A 740 -13.88 1.85 16.38
C VAL A 740 -12.62 2.18 15.58
N MET A 741 -11.78 1.19 15.33
CA MET A 741 -10.48 1.34 14.66
C MET A 741 -10.58 1.55 13.14
N ALA A 742 -11.64 1.06 12.49
CA ALA A 742 -11.75 1.15 11.04
C ALA A 742 -12.04 2.59 10.55
N PRO A 743 -11.21 3.17 9.65
CA PRO A 743 -11.49 4.47 9.07
C PRO A 743 -12.62 4.35 8.03
N GLY A 744 -13.77 4.98 8.28
CA GLY A 744 -14.89 5.06 7.35
C GLY A 744 -16.14 4.30 7.81
N PRO A 745 -17.08 3.99 6.89
CA PRO A 745 -18.28 3.25 7.25
C PRO A 745 -17.93 1.84 7.73
N PRO A 746 -18.61 1.34 8.78
CA PRO A 746 -18.28 0.06 9.40
C PRO A 746 -18.44 -1.11 8.41
N ASP A 747 -17.42 -1.96 8.35
CA ASP A 747 -17.38 -3.13 7.48
C ASP A 747 -18.54 -4.11 7.81
N PRO A 748 -19.35 -4.53 6.81
CA PRO A 748 -20.43 -5.48 7.03
C PRO A 748 -19.99 -6.82 7.65
N VAL A 749 -18.75 -7.28 7.40
CA VAL A 749 -18.24 -8.53 8.00
C VAL A 749 -17.93 -8.34 9.49
N ALA A 750 -17.28 -7.25 9.88
CA ALA A 750 -17.07 -6.90 11.29
C ALA A 750 -18.41 -6.73 12.05
N LEU A 751 -19.40 -6.07 11.44
CA LEU A 751 -20.75 -5.92 12.00
C LEU A 751 -21.46 -7.27 12.17
N LEU A 752 -21.34 -8.17 11.17
CA LEU A 752 -21.84 -9.53 11.23
C LEU A 752 -21.19 -10.32 12.38
N GLY A 753 -19.87 -10.21 12.54
CA GLY A 753 -19.12 -10.82 13.62
C GLY A 753 -19.65 -10.40 15.00
N LEU A 754 -19.76 -9.08 15.24
CA LEU A 754 -20.33 -8.53 16.47
C LEU A 754 -21.77 -9.03 16.72
N ALA A 755 -22.61 -8.99 15.70
CA ALA A 755 -24.02 -9.41 15.80
C ALA A 755 -24.15 -10.89 16.19
N ASN A 756 -23.32 -11.76 15.60
CA ASN A 756 -23.27 -13.19 15.92
C ASN A 756 -22.75 -13.46 17.34
N SER A 757 -21.76 -12.71 17.80
CA SER A 757 -21.19 -12.87 19.15
C SER A 757 -22.17 -12.40 20.23
N LEU A 758 -22.88 -11.30 19.99
CA LEU A 758 -24.00 -10.85 20.84
C LEU A 758 -25.17 -11.84 20.83
N TYR A 759 -25.50 -12.43 19.67
CA TYR A 759 -26.52 -13.47 19.56
C TYR A 759 -26.14 -14.70 20.41
N ALA A 760 -24.91 -15.17 20.29
CA ALA A 760 -24.41 -16.30 21.08
C ALA A 760 -24.42 -16.00 22.59
N LEU A 761 -24.03 -14.78 23.00
CA LEU A 761 -24.07 -14.36 24.40
C LEU A 761 -25.51 -14.23 24.93
N HIS A 762 -26.45 -13.72 24.13
CA HIS A 762 -27.85 -13.62 24.51
C HIS A 762 -28.51 -15.00 24.67
N ARG A 763 -28.16 -15.97 23.82
CA ARG A 763 -28.65 -17.36 23.96
C ARG A 763 -28.37 -17.94 25.33
N ARG A 764 -27.26 -17.52 25.96
CA ARG A 764 -26.78 -17.95 27.27
C ARG A 764 -27.36 -17.10 28.41
N THR A 765 -27.20 -15.78 28.34
CA THR A 765 -27.50 -14.86 29.45
C THR A 765 -28.96 -14.38 29.49
N ARG A 766 -29.69 -14.47 28.37
CA ARG A 766 -31.05 -13.93 28.18
C ARG A 766 -31.18 -12.41 28.38
N GLU A 767 -30.07 -11.67 28.40
CA GLU A 767 -30.09 -10.21 28.58
C GLU A 767 -30.71 -9.49 27.37
N PRO A 768 -31.81 -8.71 27.53
CA PRO A 768 -32.53 -8.09 26.41
C PRO A 768 -31.68 -7.14 25.56
N ARG A 769 -30.81 -6.35 26.21
CA ARG A 769 -29.94 -5.37 25.52
C ARG A 769 -29.03 -6.02 24.48
N GLN A 770 -28.55 -7.24 24.76
CA GLN A 770 -27.68 -7.96 23.83
C GLN A 770 -28.44 -8.37 22.56
N ALA A 771 -29.70 -8.79 22.69
CA ALA A 771 -30.53 -9.13 21.54
C ALA A 771 -30.92 -7.89 20.72
N GLU A 772 -31.28 -6.79 21.39
CA GLU A 772 -31.57 -5.51 20.74
C GLU A 772 -30.38 -5.01 19.92
N GLU A 773 -29.18 -5.05 20.51
CA GLU A 773 -27.94 -4.68 19.83
C GLU A 773 -27.62 -5.66 18.69
N SER A 774 -27.74 -6.98 18.90
CA SER A 774 -27.52 -7.98 17.84
C SER A 774 -28.39 -7.73 16.61
N VAL A 775 -29.70 -7.52 16.80
CA VAL A 775 -30.64 -7.20 15.71
C VAL A 775 -30.27 -5.87 15.04
N PHE A 776 -29.87 -4.86 15.81
CA PHE A 776 -29.42 -3.58 15.28
C PHE A 776 -28.19 -3.75 14.38
N GLN A 777 -27.18 -4.52 14.82
CA GLN A 777 -25.96 -4.74 14.07
C GLN A 777 -26.18 -5.58 12.79
N PHE A 778 -27.01 -6.64 12.84
CA PHE A 778 -27.39 -7.37 11.61
C PHE A 778 -28.05 -6.45 10.58
N ARG A 779 -28.96 -5.57 11.01
CA ARG A 779 -29.61 -4.59 10.13
C ARG A 779 -28.63 -3.54 9.62
N ALA A 780 -27.64 -3.13 10.43
CA ALA A 780 -26.57 -2.25 10.00
C ALA A 780 -25.70 -2.93 8.94
N ALA A 781 -25.33 -4.20 9.13
CA ALA A 781 -24.57 -4.98 8.16
C ALA A 781 -25.31 -5.07 6.81
N LEU A 782 -26.62 -5.33 6.81
CA LEU A 782 -27.43 -5.33 5.58
C LEU A 782 -27.42 -3.98 4.84
N ARG A 783 -27.43 -2.87 5.58
CA ARG A 783 -27.36 -1.51 4.99
C ARG A 783 -25.97 -1.17 4.46
N ALA A 784 -24.92 -1.79 5.01
CA ALA A 784 -23.53 -1.58 4.62
C ALA A 784 -23.08 -2.50 3.46
N LEU A 785 -23.95 -3.40 2.97
CA LEU A 785 -23.63 -4.27 1.84
C LEU A 785 -23.36 -3.48 0.57
N SER A 786 -22.34 -3.92 -0.17
CA SER A 786 -21.96 -3.43 -1.50
C SER A 786 -22.01 -4.60 -2.50
N PRO A 787 -21.89 -4.35 -3.82
CA PRO A 787 -21.77 -5.42 -4.80
C PRO A 787 -20.62 -6.41 -4.49
N ALA A 788 -19.52 -5.92 -3.91
CA ALA A 788 -18.37 -6.74 -3.54
C ALA A 788 -18.63 -7.63 -2.32
N THR A 789 -19.55 -7.26 -1.43
CA THR A 789 -19.90 -8.03 -0.23
C THR A 789 -21.26 -8.71 -0.33
N ALA A 790 -21.87 -8.72 -1.52
CA ALA A 790 -23.22 -9.25 -1.74
C ALA A 790 -23.38 -10.71 -1.30
N GLU A 791 -22.30 -11.50 -1.36
CA GLU A 791 -22.28 -12.89 -0.87
C GLU A 791 -22.53 -13.02 0.64
N ALA A 792 -22.18 -12.00 1.44
CA ALA A 792 -22.41 -12.00 2.87
C ALA A 792 -23.89 -11.87 3.24
N ARG A 793 -24.75 -11.43 2.31
CA ARG A 793 -26.19 -11.22 2.55
C ARG A 793 -26.86 -12.46 3.14
N GLY A 794 -26.59 -13.64 2.57
CA GLY A 794 -27.16 -14.90 3.04
C GLY A 794 -26.80 -15.19 4.51
N SER A 795 -25.52 -14.97 4.88
CA SER A 795 -25.03 -15.15 6.25
C SER A 795 -25.62 -14.14 7.23
N ILE A 796 -25.79 -12.88 6.82
CA ILE A 796 -26.41 -11.85 7.66
C ILE A 796 -27.89 -12.14 7.90
N LEU A 797 -28.64 -12.51 6.86
CA LEU A 797 -30.06 -12.88 6.98
C LEU A 797 -30.25 -14.16 7.80
N LEU A 798 -29.34 -15.14 7.66
CA LEU A 798 -29.34 -16.35 8.48
C LEU A 798 -29.26 -16.02 9.98
N GLY A 799 -28.32 -15.16 10.36
CA GLY A 799 -28.15 -14.73 11.75
C GLY A 799 -29.33 -13.89 12.25
N LEU A 800 -29.78 -12.91 11.46
CA LEU A 800 -30.92 -12.04 11.78
C LEU A 800 -32.21 -12.86 12.00
N GLY A 801 -32.52 -13.78 11.08
CA GLY A 801 -33.68 -14.66 11.21
C GLY A 801 -33.57 -15.59 12.42
N GLY A 802 -32.36 -16.06 12.74
CA GLY A 802 -32.09 -16.88 13.92
C GLY A 802 -32.35 -16.17 15.25
N ILE A 803 -31.89 -14.91 15.41
CA ILE A 803 -32.17 -14.13 16.63
C ILE A 803 -33.65 -13.73 16.70
N GLN A 804 -34.29 -13.35 15.59
CA GLN A 804 -35.73 -13.04 15.56
C GLN A 804 -36.57 -14.26 15.97
N TRP A 805 -36.26 -15.43 15.43
CA TRP A 805 -36.90 -16.68 15.81
C TRP A 805 -36.74 -16.98 17.30
N LEU A 806 -35.51 -16.84 17.84
CA LEU A 806 -35.26 -17.04 19.26
C LEU A 806 -36.08 -16.08 20.14
N LEU A 807 -36.12 -14.80 19.79
CA LEU A 807 -36.90 -13.80 20.52
C LEU A 807 -38.41 -14.12 20.46
N ALA A 808 -38.93 -14.47 19.29
CA ALA A 808 -40.32 -14.89 19.13
C ALA A 808 -40.67 -16.14 19.94
N ARG A 809 -39.70 -17.04 20.12
CA ARG A 809 -39.83 -18.21 21.00
C ARG A 809 -40.01 -17.80 22.46
N HIS A 810 -39.21 -16.85 22.96
CA HIS A 810 -39.26 -16.40 24.36
C HIS A 810 -40.47 -15.52 24.67
N THR A 811 -40.81 -14.60 23.77
CA THR A 811 -41.89 -13.62 24.01
C THR A 811 -43.26 -14.19 23.66
N GLY A 812 -43.33 -15.23 22.82
CA GLY A 812 -44.60 -15.70 22.26
C GLY A 812 -45.16 -14.78 21.17
N ASP A 813 -44.37 -13.82 20.66
CA ASP A 813 -44.80 -12.90 19.62
C ASP A 813 -44.90 -13.61 18.26
N GLU A 814 -46.14 -13.83 17.81
CA GLU A 814 -46.43 -14.50 16.55
C GLU A 814 -46.07 -13.65 15.32
N ALA A 815 -46.12 -12.32 15.41
CA ALA A 815 -45.77 -11.44 14.29
C ALA A 815 -44.25 -11.43 14.07
N LEU A 816 -43.48 -11.46 15.18
CA LEU A 816 -42.03 -11.63 15.11
C LEU A 816 -41.64 -13.01 14.57
N LEU A 817 -42.40 -14.07 14.89
CA LEU A 817 -42.19 -15.40 14.33
C LEU A 817 -42.41 -15.43 12.82
N ASP A 818 -43.47 -14.78 12.32
CA ASP A 818 -43.71 -14.64 10.87
C ASP A 818 -42.57 -13.87 10.19
N THR A 819 -42.10 -12.77 10.81
CA THR A 819 -40.95 -12.00 10.32
C THR A 819 -39.67 -12.85 10.24
N ALA A 820 -39.44 -13.71 11.25
CA ALA A 820 -38.30 -14.62 11.26
C ALA A 820 -38.37 -15.64 10.12
N VAL A 821 -39.55 -16.21 9.86
CA VAL A 821 -39.78 -17.14 8.73
C VAL A 821 -39.52 -16.46 7.39
N GLU A 822 -40.00 -15.23 7.19
CA GLU A 822 -39.76 -14.45 5.97
C GLU A 822 -38.26 -14.17 5.76
N THR A 823 -37.58 -13.71 6.82
CA THR A 823 -36.14 -13.43 6.79
C THR A 823 -35.33 -14.71 6.48
N LEU A 824 -35.70 -15.85 7.06
CA LEU A 824 -35.03 -17.13 6.82
C LEU A 824 -35.32 -17.71 5.43
N ARG A 825 -36.51 -17.49 4.86
CA ARG A 825 -36.81 -17.82 3.46
C ARG A 825 -35.92 -17.02 2.50
N GLU A 826 -35.75 -15.73 2.77
CA GLU A 826 -34.83 -14.89 2.01
C GLU A 826 -33.37 -15.37 2.19
N ALA A 827 -32.97 -15.71 3.41
CA ALA A 827 -31.64 -16.27 3.69
C ALA A 827 -31.37 -17.53 2.85
N VAL A 828 -32.33 -18.46 2.75
CA VAL A 828 -32.22 -19.67 1.91
C VAL A 828 -32.06 -19.32 0.43
N SER A 829 -32.72 -18.28 -0.06
CA SER A 829 -32.60 -17.84 -1.47
C SER A 829 -31.25 -17.22 -1.80
N CYS A 830 -30.54 -16.68 -0.81
CA CYS A 830 -29.24 -16.03 -0.94
C CYS A 830 -28.07 -16.84 -0.38
N ALA A 831 -28.31 -18.02 0.21
CA ALA A 831 -27.27 -18.79 0.89
C ALA A 831 -26.30 -19.45 -0.10
N SER A 832 -25.01 -19.45 0.26
CA SER A 832 -24.01 -20.25 -0.45
C SER A 832 -24.27 -21.75 -0.25
N PRO A 833 -23.75 -22.63 -1.12
CA PRO A 833 -23.91 -24.08 -0.99
C PRO A 833 -23.51 -24.61 0.40
N ALA A 834 -22.40 -24.09 0.95
CA ALA A 834 -21.90 -24.45 2.28
C ALA A 834 -22.84 -24.02 3.43
N ARG A 835 -23.60 -22.94 3.28
CA ARG A 835 -24.48 -22.39 4.33
C ARG A 835 -25.96 -22.75 4.13
N THR A 836 -26.32 -23.33 2.98
CA THR A 836 -27.70 -23.65 2.63
C THR A 836 -28.33 -24.62 3.62
N ALA A 837 -27.62 -25.65 4.07
CA ALA A 837 -28.14 -26.63 5.03
C ALA A 837 -28.52 -25.98 6.38
N MET A 838 -27.69 -25.04 6.86
CA MET A 838 -27.95 -24.29 8.09
C MET A 838 -29.15 -23.33 7.95
N ALA A 839 -29.26 -22.63 6.82
CA ALA A 839 -30.41 -21.75 6.55
C ALA A 839 -31.72 -22.52 6.48
N LEU A 840 -31.74 -23.68 5.81
CA LEU A 840 -32.89 -24.57 5.80
C LEU A 840 -33.21 -25.09 7.20
N THR A 841 -32.21 -25.38 8.03
CA THR A 841 -32.42 -25.89 9.39
C THR A 841 -33.07 -24.86 10.30
N ASN A 842 -32.60 -23.61 10.27
CA ASN A 842 -33.22 -22.52 11.03
C ASN A 842 -34.63 -22.23 10.53
N LEU A 843 -34.84 -22.22 9.21
CA LEU A 843 -36.17 -22.06 8.62
C LEU A 843 -37.12 -23.18 9.08
N GLY A 844 -36.66 -24.43 9.01
CA GLY A 844 -37.40 -25.60 9.47
C GLY A 844 -37.79 -25.51 10.94
N GLY A 845 -36.89 -25.07 11.81
CA GLY A 845 -37.17 -24.82 13.23
C GLY A 845 -38.24 -23.75 13.46
N ALA A 846 -38.15 -22.62 12.75
CA ALA A 846 -39.14 -21.55 12.84
C ALA A 846 -40.54 -21.99 12.34
N LEU A 847 -40.60 -22.72 11.22
CA LEU A 847 -41.83 -23.30 10.67
C LEU A 847 -42.44 -24.34 11.61
N MET A 848 -41.60 -25.20 12.21
CA MET A 848 -42.02 -26.19 13.20
C MET A 848 -42.66 -25.51 14.41
N ASP A 849 -42.04 -24.48 14.97
CA ASP A 849 -42.60 -23.72 16.10
C ASP A 849 -43.93 -23.05 15.74
N ARG A 850 -44.03 -22.43 14.57
CA ARG A 850 -45.27 -21.83 14.08
C ARG A 850 -46.38 -22.88 13.93
N GLY A 851 -46.04 -24.04 13.36
CA GLY A 851 -46.95 -25.19 13.22
C GLY A 851 -47.43 -25.72 14.56
N ARG A 852 -46.54 -25.87 15.55
CA ARG A 852 -46.90 -26.32 16.91
C ARG A 852 -47.87 -25.37 17.60
N ARG A 853 -47.61 -24.06 17.53
CA ARG A 853 -48.44 -23.05 18.21
C ARG A 853 -49.83 -22.90 17.59
N THR A 854 -49.92 -23.06 16.27
CA THR A 854 -51.19 -22.89 15.53
C THR A 854 -51.96 -24.19 15.32
N GLY A 855 -51.32 -25.35 15.50
CA GLY A 855 -51.88 -26.65 15.12
C GLY A 855 -52.04 -26.82 13.60
N ASN A 856 -51.45 -25.92 12.80
CA ASN A 856 -51.63 -25.91 11.35
C ASN A 856 -50.72 -26.94 10.68
N ARG A 857 -51.34 -27.92 10.03
CA ARG A 857 -50.67 -29.00 9.31
C ARG A 857 -49.81 -28.51 8.16
N ALA A 858 -50.18 -27.43 7.46
CA ALA A 858 -49.40 -26.94 6.32
C ALA A 858 -48.01 -26.47 6.74
N TRP A 859 -47.92 -25.72 7.85
CA TRP A 859 -46.65 -25.25 8.40
C TRP A 859 -45.74 -26.41 8.83
N MET A 860 -46.33 -27.44 9.47
CA MET A 860 -45.57 -28.62 9.89
C MET A 860 -45.09 -29.46 8.70
N ALA A 861 -45.92 -29.63 7.65
CA ALA A 861 -45.51 -30.33 6.42
C ALA A 861 -44.35 -29.61 5.71
N GLU A 862 -44.40 -28.28 5.66
CA GLU A 862 -43.31 -27.47 5.11
C GLU A 862 -42.04 -27.63 5.95
N ALA A 863 -42.14 -27.60 7.28
CA ALA A 863 -41.00 -27.80 8.17
C ALA A 863 -40.28 -29.15 7.91
N VAL A 864 -41.02 -30.26 7.84
CA VAL A 864 -40.47 -31.58 7.51
C VAL A 864 -39.80 -31.58 6.13
N THR A 865 -40.44 -30.98 5.13
CA THR A 865 -39.91 -30.91 3.76
C THR A 865 -38.60 -30.12 3.71
N VAL A 866 -38.54 -28.98 4.40
CA VAL A 866 -37.36 -28.12 4.46
C VAL A 866 -36.22 -28.80 5.23
N LEU A 867 -36.52 -29.49 6.34
CA LEU A 867 -35.52 -30.19 7.14
C LEU A 867 -34.96 -31.44 6.45
N ARG A 868 -35.77 -32.17 5.68
CA ARG A 868 -35.27 -33.23 4.79
C ARG A 868 -34.27 -32.68 3.79
N ARG A 869 -34.62 -31.57 3.12
CA ARG A 869 -33.69 -30.88 2.20
C ARG A 869 -32.43 -30.39 2.90
N ALA A 870 -32.51 -29.96 4.16
CA ALA A 870 -31.33 -29.57 4.94
C ALA A 870 -30.38 -30.75 5.14
N LEU A 871 -30.92 -31.91 5.53
CA LEU A 871 -30.16 -33.14 5.73
C LEU A 871 -29.54 -33.66 4.43
N ASP A 872 -30.29 -33.65 3.31
CA ASP A 872 -29.79 -34.04 1.99
C ASP A 872 -28.62 -33.18 1.51
N ARG A 873 -28.58 -31.91 1.95
CA ARG A 873 -27.52 -30.95 1.61
C ARG A 873 -26.38 -30.94 2.61
N SER A 874 -26.47 -31.70 3.70
CA SER A 874 -25.44 -31.79 4.73
C SER A 874 -24.50 -32.98 4.47
N PRO A 875 -23.19 -32.75 4.28
CA PRO A 875 -22.21 -33.82 4.19
C PRO A 875 -22.23 -34.73 5.44
N PRO A 876 -21.98 -36.05 5.31
CA PRO A 876 -21.92 -36.98 6.44
C PRO A 876 -20.91 -36.59 7.53
N ALA A 877 -19.82 -35.92 7.15
CA ALA A 877 -18.76 -35.49 8.06
C ALA A 877 -18.94 -34.07 8.63
N ALA A 878 -20.03 -33.36 8.29
CA ALA A 878 -20.26 -32.00 8.78
C ALA A 878 -20.50 -32.00 10.30
N MET A 879 -19.83 -31.11 11.02
CA MET A 879 -19.95 -30.98 12.49
C MET A 879 -21.41 -30.75 12.92
N GLU A 880 -22.17 -30.01 12.12
CA GLU A 880 -23.57 -29.65 12.37
C GLU A 880 -24.57 -30.72 11.92
N ARG A 881 -24.11 -31.85 11.38
CA ARG A 881 -25.01 -32.93 10.92
C ARG A 881 -25.94 -33.43 12.01
N THR A 882 -25.44 -33.57 13.24
CA THR A 882 -26.25 -33.99 14.40
C THR A 882 -27.42 -33.04 14.66
N LEU A 883 -27.26 -31.74 14.44
CA LEU A 883 -28.32 -30.74 14.54
C LEU A 883 -29.41 -30.96 13.47
N HIS A 884 -29.01 -31.22 12.23
CA HIS A 884 -29.95 -31.45 11.13
C HIS A 884 -30.79 -32.71 11.36
N LEU A 885 -30.13 -33.80 11.80
CA LEU A 885 -30.78 -35.06 12.17
C LEU A 885 -31.80 -34.86 13.31
N ASN A 886 -31.38 -34.17 14.38
CA ASN A 886 -32.24 -33.90 15.53
C ASN A 886 -33.49 -33.09 15.17
N ASN A 887 -33.32 -32.00 14.41
CA ASN A 887 -34.43 -31.13 14.06
C ASN A 887 -35.42 -31.83 13.12
N LEU A 888 -34.95 -32.64 12.17
CA LEU A 888 -35.84 -33.44 11.32
C LEU A 888 -36.62 -34.47 12.14
N ALA A 889 -35.97 -35.17 13.05
CA ALA A 889 -36.64 -36.14 13.93
C ALA A 889 -37.70 -35.47 14.82
N GLU A 890 -37.42 -34.28 15.36
CA GLU A 890 -38.39 -33.51 16.16
C GLU A 890 -39.60 -33.07 15.30
N ALA A 891 -39.36 -32.63 14.06
CA ALA A 891 -40.42 -32.25 13.13
C ALA A 891 -41.32 -33.44 12.75
N LEU A 892 -40.73 -34.62 12.52
CA LEU A 892 -41.47 -35.87 12.25
C LEU A 892 -42.33 -36.29 13.47
N ARG A 893 -41.80 -36.15 14.69
CA ARG A 893 -42.56 -36.43 15.92
C ARG A 893 -43.76 -35.51 16.04
N HIS A 894 -43.57 -34.20 15.88
CA HIS A 894 -44.66 -33.23 15.95
C HIS A 894 -45.67 -33.34 14.81
N TRP A 895 -45.23 -33.74 13.61
CA TRP A 895 -46.14 -34.11 12.53
C TRP A 895 -47.08 -35.23 12.96
N GLY A 896 -46.55 -36.30 13.57
CA GLY A 896 -47.35 -37.40 14.09
C GLY A 896 -48.33 -36.97 15.18
N GLU A 897 -47.92 -36.09 16.10
CA GLU A 897 -48.81 -35.53 17.14
C GLU A 897 -49.99 -34.74 16.56
N ILE A 898 -49.76 -33.91 15.54
CA ILE A 898 -50.80 -33.03 14.95
C ILE A 898 -51.72 -33.79 13.99
N THR A 899 -51.21 -34.82 13.31
CA THR A 899 -51.92 -35.52 12.23
C THR A 899 -52.45 -36.89 12.64
N GLY A 900 -51.87 -37.52 13.66
CA GLY A 900 -52.06 -38.93 13.99
C GLY A 900 -51.27 -39.88 13.08
N ASP A 901 -50.46 -39.37 12.16
CA ASP A 901 -49.65 -40.15 11.23
C ASP A 901 -48.34 -40.62 11.88
N THR A 902 -48.26 -41.89 12.23
CA THR A 902 -47.08 -42.50 12.88
C THR A 902 -46.05 -43.06 11.90
N THR A 903 -46.25 -42.90 10.58
CA THR A 903 -45.34 -43.47 9.58
C THR A 903 -43.92 -42.90 9.67
N GLY A 904 -43.76 -41.66 10.14
CA GLY A 904 -42.46 -41.00 10.35
C GLY A 904 -41.73 -41.40 11.64
N THR A 905 -42.36 -42.14 12.56
CA THR A 905 -41.76 -42.45 13.87
C THR A 905 -40.53 -43.35 13.76
N ALA A 906 -40.56 -44.36 12.89
CA ALA A 906 -39.41 -45.25 12.67
C ALA A 906 -38.22 -44.49 12.04
N GLU A 907 -38.49 -43.56 11.12
CA GLU A 907 -37.48 -42.68 10.53
C GLU A 907 -36.87 -41.77 11.61
N ALA A 908 -37.69 -41.11 12.44
CA ALA A 908 -37.21 -40.25 13.53
C ALA A 908 -36.31 -41.00 14.53
N ILE A 909 -36.66 -42.25 14.90
CA ILE A 909 -35.80 -43.09 15.76
C ILE A 909 -34.46 -43.38 15.08
N SER A 910 -34.47 -43.72 13.79
CA SER A 910 -33.24 -44.00 13.03
C SER A 910 -32.33 -42.77 12.97
N LEU A 911 -32.89 -41.60 12.69
CA LEU A 911 -32.16 -40.33 12.62
C LEU A 911 -31.51 -39.96 13.96
N LEU A 912 -32.23 -40.13 15.07
CA LEU A 912 -31.69 -39.84 16.41
C LEU A 912 -30.61 -40.85 16.83
N ARG A 913 -30.75 -42.13 16.46
CA ARG A 913 -29.70 -43.13 16.67
C ARG A 913 -28.45 -42.83 15.84
N GLU A 914 -28.61 -42.38 14.59
CA GLU A 914 -27.49 -41.89 13.76
C GLU A 914 -26.81 -40.68 14.42
N ALA A 915 -27.58 -39.70 14.89
CA ALA A 915 -27.04 -38.51 15.54
C ALA A 915 -26.27 -38.85 16.84
N MET A 916 -26.73 -39.83 17.61
CA MET A 916 -26.02 -40.31 18.79
C MET A 916 -24.73 -41.06 18.47
N ALA A 917 -24.67 -41.76 17.33
CA ALA A 917 -23.52 -42.57 16.92
C ALA A 917 -22.45 -41.76 16.15
N ALA A 918 -22.69 -40.48 15.88
CA ALA A 918 -21.78 -39.64 15.13
C ALA A 918 -20.46 -39.40 15.91
N GLU A 919 -19.34 -39.90 15.38
CA GLU A 919 -18.01 -39.75 15.98
C GLU A 919 -17.41 -38.34 15.78
N ASN A 920 -17.82 -37.63 14.72
CA ASN A 920 -17.30 -36.30 14.32
C ASN A 920 -18.31 -35.15 14.56
N GLY A 921 -19.35 -35.38 15.35
CA GLY A 921 -20.42 -34.40 15.59
C GLY A 921 -20.23 -33.55 16.86
N ASP A 922 -20.96 -32.45 16.95
CA ASP A 922 -21.10 -31.70 18.21
C ASP A 922 -21.58 -32.63 19.34
N ARG A 923 -20.78 -32.71 20.41
CA ARG A 923 -21.07 -33.52 21.60
C ARG A 923 -22.42 -33.15 22.22
N GLU A 924 -22.75 -31.85 22.25
CA GLU A 924 -24.04 -31.37 22.76
C GLU A 924 -25.18 -31.92 21.89
N GLY A 925 -24.99 -31.94 20.57
CA GLY A 925 -25.94 -32.49 19.60
C GLY A 925 -26.25 -33.97 19.83
N GLY A 926 -25.24 -34.80 20.14
CA GLY A 926 -25.45 -36.21 20.48
C GLY A 926 -26.16 -36.42 21.83
N GLU A 927 -25.91 -35.56 22.81
CA GLU A 927 -26.62 -35.56 24.09
C GLU A 927 -28.09 -35.18 23.93
N TRP A 928 -28.39 -34.15 23.13
CA TRP A 928 -29.76 -33.79 22.74
C TRP A 928 -30.47 -34.89 21.95
N ALA A 929 -29.75 -35.56 21.05
CA ALA A 929 -30.28 -36.70 20.30
C ALA A 929 -30.75 -37.83 21.23
N ALA A 930 -29.97 -38.14 22.27
CA ALA A 930 -30.32 -39.15 23.26
C ALA A 930 -31.56 -38.78 24.08
N MET A 931 -31.67 -37.52 24.52
CA MET A 931 -32.85 -37.05 25.26
C MET A 931 -34.11 -37.05 24.39
N ASN A 932 -34.00 -36.62 23.13
CA ASN A 932 -35.11 -36.62 22.18
C ASN A 932 -35.52 -38.05 21.78
N LEU A 933 -34.56 -38.97 21.66
CA LEU A 933 -34.83 -40.38 21.38
C LEU A 933 -35.61 -41.01 22.52
N ALA A 934 -35.20 -40.77 23.77
CA ALA A 934 -35.90 -41.30 24.93
C ALA A 934 -37.33 -40.76 25.06
N ASP A 935 -37.56 -39.48 24.71
CA ASP A 935 -38.89 -38.89 24.66
C ASP A 935 -39.77 -39.58 23.61
N LEU A 936 -39.23 -39.77 22.40
CA LEU A 936 -39.93 -40.45 21.31
C LEU A 936 -40.24 -41.92 21.63
N LEU A 937 -39.31 -42.63 22.27
CA LEU A 937 -39.52 -44.00 22.75
C LEU A 937 -40.59 -44.05 23.85
N THR A 938 -40.64 -43.05 24.74
CA THR A 938 -41.67 -42.95 25.78
C THR A 938 -43.07 -42.78 25.16
N ASP A 939 -43.20 -41.96 24.12
CA ASP A 939 -44.45 -41.78 23.39
C ASP A 939 -44.86 -43.06 22.65
N LEU A 940 -43.91 -43.73 22.00
CA LEU A 940 -44.13 -45.00 21.30
C LEU A 940 -44.56 -46.13 22.25
N ALA A 941 -43.93 -46.23 23.42
CA ALA A 941 -44.27 -47.20 24.45
C ALA A 941 -45.74 -47.06 24.88
N ARG A 942 -46.19 -45.82 25.13
CA ARG A 942 -47.59 -45.55 25.48
C ARG A 942 -48.56 -45.88 24.36
N ALA A 943 -48.20 -45.56 23.12
CA ALA A 943 -49.06 -45.82 21.96
C ALA A 943 -49.23 -47.31 21.67
N ASN A 944 -48.17 -48.10 21.85
CA ASN A 944 -48.15 -49.53 21.55
C ASN A 944 -48.53 -50.42 22.75
N GLY A 945 -48.53 -49.86 23.96
CA GLY A 945 -48.73 -50.64 25.18
C GLY A 945 -47.50 -51.48 25.56
N ASP A 946 -46.29 -51.05 25.21
CA ASP A 946 -45.06 -51.85 25.31
C ASP A 946 -44.15 -51.36 26.45
N ALA A 947 -44.09 -52.14 27.53
CA ALA A 947 -43.28 -51.83 28.71
C ALA A 947 -41.76 -51.94 28.47
N ASP A 948 -41.31 -52.75 27.52
CA ASP A 948 -39.89 -52.94 27.22
C ASP A 948 -39.29 -51.69 26.55
N ILE A 949 -40.07 -51.04 25.67
CA ILE A 949 -39.71 -49.77 25.04
C ILE A 949 -39.61 -48.64 26.09
N ALA A 950 -40.53 -48.60 27.05
CA ALA A 950 -40.46 -47.64 28.16
C ALA A 950 -39.20 -47.86 29.03
N ASP A 951 -38.78 -49.11 29.19
CA ASP A 951 -37.55 -49.46 29.89
C ASP A 951 -36.28 -49.10 29.11
N GLU A 952 -36.29 -49.22 27.77
CA GLU A 952 -35.22 -48.72 26.90
C GLU A 952 -35.05 -47.20 27.06
N ALA A 953 -36.15 -46.44 27.02
CA ALA A 953 -36.14 -44.98 27.20
C ALA A 953 -35.54 -44.59 28.57
N ARG A 954 -35.94 -45.28 29.64
CA ARG A 954 -35.43 -45.05 30.99
C ARG A 954 -33.91 -45.29 31.09
N ARG A 955 -33.42 -46.44 30.62
CA ARG A 955 -31.98 -46.79 30.64
C ARG A 955 -31.15 -45.79 29.83
N LEU A 956 -31.65 -45.34 28.69
CA LEU A 956 -30.98 -44.35 27.85
C LEU A 956 -30.81 -43.00 28.59
N LEU A 957 -31.84 -42.56 29.32
CA LEU A 957 -31.79 -41.33 30.11
C LEU A 957 -30.86 -41.45 31.33
N GLU A 958 -30.85 -42.61 32.01
CA GLU A 958 -29.92 -42.89 33.10
C GLU A 958 -28.45 -42.81 32.63
N SER A 959 -28.11 -43.49 31.54
CA SER A 959 -26.78 -43.41 30.93
C SER A 959 -26.43 -41.98 30.48
N THR A 960 -27.41 -41.22 29.97
CA THR A 960 -27.19 -39.81 29.60
C THR A 960 -26.90 -38.96 30.82
N LEU A 961 -27.62 -39.16 31.93
CA LEU A 961 -27.39 -38.42 33.19
C LEU A 961 -26.03 -38.72 33.82
N GLU A 962 -25.50 -39.93 33.68
CA GLU A 962 -24.14 -40.27 34.09
C GLU A 962 -23.09 -39.48 33.29
N ARG A 963 -23.31 -39.32 31.97
CA ARG A 963 -22.40 -38.55 31.09
C ARG A 963 -22.46 -37.04 31.32
N LEU A 964 -23.64 -36.50 31.63
CA LEU A 964 -23.81 -35.06 31.85
C LEU A 964 -23.14 -34.60 33.16
N GLY A 965 -23.15 -35.41 34.24
CA GLY A 965 -22.67 -34.98 35.56
C GLY A 965 -23.61 -33.97 36.25
N GLU A 966 -23.34 -33.62 37.52
CA GLU A 966 -24.28 -32.84 38.36
C GLU A 966 -24.40 -31.35 37.99
N GLY A 967 -23.34 -30.74 37.45
CA GLY A 967 -23.32 -29.30 37.12
C GLY A 967 -23.77 -28.94 35.71
N HIS A 968 -24.23 -29.91 34.91
CA HIS A 968 -24.51 -29.65 33.49
C HIS A 968 -25.82 -28.88 33.28
N PRO A 969 -25.83 -27.82 32.44
CA PRO A 969 -27.00 -26.96 32.27
C PRO A 969 -28.23 -27.69 31.71
N SER A 970 -28.07 -28.72 30.89
CA SER A 970 -29.19 -29.51 30.35
C SER A 970 -29.61 -30.69 31.25
N ARG A 971 -28.98 -30.88 32.41
CA ARG A 971 -29.26 -32.03 33.30
C ARG A 971 -30.71 -32.04 33.78
N PHE A 972 -31.26 -30.89 34.14
CA PHE A 972 -32.64 -30.78 34.63
C PHE A 972 -33.64 -31.34 33.60
N PHE A 973 -33.38 -31.14 32.31
CA PHE A 973 -34.24 -31.58 31.22
C PHE A 973 -34.20 -33.10 31.07
N ALA A 974 -33.01 -33.70 31.09
CA ALA A 974 -32.86 -35.15 31.13
C ALA A 974 -33.57 -35.79 32.34
N LEU A 975 -33.53 -35.14 33.51
CA LEU A 975 -34.23 -35.59 34.72
C LEU A 975 -35.77 -35.50 34.58
N GLN A 976 -36.29 -34.45 33.93
CA GLN A 976 -37.73 -34.36 33.62
C GLN A 976 -38.17 -35.48 32.68
N LYS A 977 -37.40 -35.73 31.62
CA LYS A 977 -37.67 -36.82 30.67
C LYS A 977 -37.58 -38.19 31.36
N LEU A 978 -36.63 -38.39 32.27
CA LEU A 978 -36.53 -39.62 33.06
C LEU A 978 -37.79 -39.85 33.90
N THR A 979 -38.29 -38.79 34.52
CA THR A 979 -39.53 -38.84 35.29
C THR A 979 -40.72 -39.26 34.42
N MET A 980 -40.83 -38.70 33.20
CA MET A 980 -41.89 -39.04 32.25
C MET A 980 -41.78 -40.49 31.74
N ALA A 981 -40.57 -40.98 31.50
CA ALA A 981 -40.32 -42.37 31.11
C ALA A 981 -40.71 -43.35 32.22
N CYS A 982 -40.33 -43.06 33.47
CA CYS A 982 -40.76 -43.85 34.63
C CYS A 982 -42.29 -43.87 34.78
N HIS A 983 -42.95 -42.73 34.56
CA HIS A 983 -44.41 -42.67 34.59
C HIS A 983 -45.05 -43.52 33.48
N ALA A 984 -44.52 -43.50 32.26
CA ALA A 984 -45.00 -44.36 31.18
C ALA A 984 -44.82 -45.84 31.53
N ARG A 985 -43.66 -46.22 32.08
CA ARG A 985 -43.36 -47.58 32.52
C ARG A 985 -44.35 -48.09 33.58
N VAL A 986 -44.76 -47.23 34.51
CA VAL A 986 -45.79 -47.56 35.50
C VAL A 986 -47.15 -47.78 34.84
N ALA A 987 -47.56 -46.88 33.95
CA ALA A 987 -48.87 -46.96 33.31
C ALA A 987 -49.06 -48.22 32.46
N LEU A 988 -47.94 -48.83 32.04
CA LEU A 988 -47.88 -50.04 31.22
C LEU A 988 -47.55 -51.31 32.01
N ALA A 989 -47.50 -51.24 33.35
CA ALA A 989 -47.19 -52.40 34.17
C ALA A 989 -48.41 -53.33 34.32
N ASP A 990 -48.17 -54.64 34.20
CA ASP A 990 -49.22 -55.67 34.36
C ASP A 990 -49.80 -55.71 35.79
N ASP A 991 -48.96 -55.46 36.80
CA ASP A 991 -49.37 -55.32 38.20
C ASP A 991 -49.17 -53.87 38.67
N PRO A 992 -50.26 -53.07 38.74
CA PRO A 992 -50.20 -51.66 39.14
C PRO A 992 -49.82 -51.45 40.62
N SER A 993 -49.70 -52.51 41.42
CA SER A 993 -49.33 -52.46 42.85
C SER A 993 -48.02 -53.16 43.19
N GLY A 994 -47.38 -53.73 42.17
CA GLY A 994 -46.18 -54.56 42.27
C GLY A 994 -44.91 -53.79 42.62
N PRO A 995 -43.82 -54.49 42.98
CA PRO A 995 -42.57 -53.87 43.40
C PRO A 995 -41.92 -53.00 42.31
N VAL A 996 -42.06 -53.38 41.04
CA VAL A 996 -41.54 -52.63 39.88
C VAL A 996 -42.20 -51.25 39.75
N VAL A 997 -43.50 -51.15 40.01
CA VAL A 997 -44.24 -49.88 39.97
C VAL A 997 -43.80 -48.95 41.10
N ARG A 998 -43.61 -49.50 42.31
CA ARG A 998 -43.11 -48.73 43.47
C ARG A 998 -41.70 -48.20 43.22
N GLU A 999 -40.82 -49.03 42.69
CA GLU A 999 -39.46 -48.63 42.32
C GLU A 999 -39.45 -47.53 41.25
N ALA A 1000 -40.23 -47.70 40.17
CA ALA A 1000 -40.34 -46.70 39.12
C ALA A 1000 -40.87 -45.35 39.63
N TRP A 1001 -41.87 -45.36 40.53
CA TRP A 1001 -42.36 -44.13 41.15
C TRP A 1001 -41.36 -43.50 42.14
N ALA A 1002 -40.63 -44.30 42.92
CA ALA A 1002 -39.58 -43.80 43.77
C ALA A 1002 -38.49 -43.10 42.94
N ARG A 1003 -38.09 -43.72 41.83
CA ARG A 1003 -37.11 -43.14 40.90
C ARG A 1003 -37.63 -41.89 40.20
N ALA A 1004 -38.90 -41.87 39.79
CA ALA A 1004 -39.56 -40.69 39.25
C ALA A 1004 -39.55 -39.51 40.24
N ALA A 1005 -39.85 -39.77 41.52
CA ALA A 1005 -39.81 -38.74 42.56
C ALA A 1005 -38.39 -38.21 42.82
N GLU A 1006 -37.38 -39.09 42.83
CA GLU A 1006 -35.98 -38.70 42.99
C GLU A 1006 -35.51 -37.82 41.83
N ALA A 1007 -35.78 -38.24 40.58
CA ALA A 1007 -35.41 -37.50 39.38
C ALA A 1007 -36.11 -36.12 39.32
N ALA A 1008 -37.41 -36.07 39.61
CA ALA A 1008 -38.17 -34.83 39.64
C ALA A 1008 -37.67 -33.86 40.71
N ARG A 1009 -37.31 -34.38 41.89
CA ARG A 1009 -36.71 -33.57 42.97
C ARG A 1009 -35.35 -33.02 42.59
N ALA A 1010 -34.47 -33.86 42.04
CA ALA A 1010 -33.15 -33.42 41.57
C ALA A 1010 -33.26 -32.38 40.45
N SER A 1011 -34.23 -32.52 39.55
CA SER A 1011 -34.54 -31.52 38.52
C SER A 1011 -34.97 -30.20 39.14
N LEU A 1012 -35.87 -30.25 40.13
CA LEU A 1012 -36.40 -29.08 40.82
C LEU A 1012 -35.29 -28.32 41.57
N THR A 1013 -34.39 -29.03 42.26
CA THR A 1013 -33.27 -28.41 43.00
C THR A 1013 -32.28 -27.69 42.07
N GLY A 1014 -32.15 -28.14 40.82
CA GLY A 1014 -31.27 -27.53 39.83
C GLY A 1014 -31.88 -26.33 39.08
N LEU A 1015 -33.13 -25.95 39.35
CA LEU A 1015 -33.84 -24.87 38.66
C LEU A 1015 -34.14 -23.71 39.61
N ALA A 1016 -34.07 -22.48 39.10
CA ALA A 1016 -34.53 -21.30 39.82
C ALA A 1016 -36.07 -21.24 39.84
N GLU A 1017 -36.66 -20.66 40.90
CA GLU A 1017 -38.13 -20.63 41.08
C GLU A 1017 -38.86 -19.86 39.97
N ASP A 1018 -38.17 -18.91 39.32
CA ASP A 1018 -38.67 -18.10 38.21
C ASP A 1018 -38.48 -18.77 36.84
N ASP A 1019 -37.78 -19.90 36.75
CA ASP A 1019 -37.66 -20.66 35.50
C ASP A 1019 -39.01 -21.31 35.12
N PRO A 1020 -39.50 -21.14 33.88
CA PRO A 1020 -40.75 -21.78 33.43
C PRO A 1020 -40.78 -23.31 33.61
N SER A 1021 -39.61 -23.95 33.56
CA SER A 1021 -39.40 -25.39 33.71
C SER A 1021 -39.52 -25.86 35.17
N HIS A 1022 -39.32 -24.95 36.13
CA HIS A 1022 -39.43 -25.25 37.56
C HIS A 1022 -40.84 -25.74 37.90
N ALA A 1023 -41.87 -25.09 37.34
CA ALA A 1023 -43.26 -25.49 37.53
C ALA A 1023 -43.54 -26.91 36.98
N LEU A 1024 -42.95 -27.29 35.86
CA LEU A 1024 -43.11 -28.64 35.33
C LEU A 1024 -42.45 -29.69 36.24
N SER A 1025 -41.23 -29.44 36.71
CA SER A 1025 -40.56 -30.33 37.67
C SER A 1025 -41.34 -30.46 38.99
N ALA A 1026 -41.93 -29.37 39.46
CA ALA A 1026 -42.77 -29.35 40.66
C ALA A 1026 -44.04 -30.20 40.48
N VAL A 1027 -44.71 -30.11 39.33
CA VAL A 1027 -45.90 -30.92 39.00
C VAL A 1027 -45.54 -32.40 38.89
N LEU A 1028 -44.43 -32.71 38.21
CA LEU A 1028 -43.96 -34.08 38.05
C LEU A 1028 -43.62 -34.72 39.41
N LEU A 1029 -42.98 -33.97 40.31
CA LEU A 1029 -42.71 -34.41 41.68
C LEU A 1029 -44.00 -34.63 42.48
N ALA A 1030 -44.94 -33.67 42.43
CA ALA A 1030 -46.22 -33.78 43.11
C ALA A 1030 -47.02 -34.99 42.61
N MET A 1031 -47.07 -35.21 41.29
CA MET A 1031 -47.74 -36.35 40.67
C MET A 1031 -47.13 -37.68 41.11
N ALA A 1032 -45.79 -37.77 41.17
CA ALA A 1032 -45.10 -38.96 41.66
C ALA A 1032 -45.41 -39.23 43.14
N GLN A 1033 -45.41 -38.19 43.99
CA GLN A 1033 -45.74 -38.34 45.41
C GLN A 1033 -47.20 -38.77 45.64
N VAL A 1034 -48.16 -38.15 44.96
CA VAL A 1034 -49.58 -38.54 45.05
C VAL A 1034 -49.78 -40.00 44.63
N SER A 1035 -49.12 -40.43 43.56
CA SER A 1035 -49.21 -41.81 43.07
C SER A 1035 -48.59 -42.81 44.04
N ARG A 1036 -47.45 -42.47 44.67
CA ARG A 1036 -46.84 -43.28 45.74
C ARG A 1036 -47.74 -43.38 46.97
N HIS A 1037 -48.39 -42.29 47.35
CA HIS A 1037 -49.35 -42.31 48.45
C HIS A 1037 -50.52 -43.24 48.17
N ALA A 1038 -51.07 -43.22 46.94
CA ALA A 1038 -52.15 -44.10 46.53
C ALA A 1038 -51.78 -45.59 46.59
N LEU A 1039 -50.48 -45.93 46.51
CA LEU A 1039 -49.94 -47.27 46.71
C LEU A 1039 -49.70 -47.64 48.19
N GLY A 1040 -50.05 -46.76 49.13
CA GLY A 1040 -49.88 -46.96 50.56
C GLY A 1040 -48.47 -46.62 51.08
N GLU A 1041 -47.64 -45.95 50.29
CA GLU A 1041 -46.33 -45.49 50.76
C GLU A 1041 -46.44 -44.24 51.65
N HIS A 1042 -45.58 -44.14 52.66
CA HIS A 1042 -45.44 -42.92 53.45
C HIS A 1042 -44.68 -41.85 52.66
N VAL A 1043 -45.38 -40.77 52.30
CA VAL A 1043 -44.84 -39.63 51.54
C VAL A 1043 -45.31 -38.31 52.15
N ASP A 1044 -44.60 -37.21 51.84
CA ASP A 1044 -44.99 -35.85 52.22
C ASP A 1044 -46.05 -35.29 51.24
N LEU A 1045 -47.32 -35.59 51.51
CA LEU A 1045 -48.46 -35.05 50.75
C LEU A 1045 -48.59 -33.52 50.87
N ALA A 1046 -48.13 -32.93 51.98
CA ALA A 1046 -48.20 -31.48 52.16
C ALA A 1046 -47.23 -30.75 51.24
N GLU A 1047 -46.06 -31.34 50.97
CA GLU A 1047 -45.14 -30.90 49.92
C GLU A 1047 -45.77 -30.99 48.53
N ALA A 1048 -46.33 -32.15 48.17
CA ALA A 1048 -47.00 -32.35 46.89
C ALA A 1048 -48.12 -31.32 46.64
N LEU A 1049 -48.94 -31.07 47.68
CA LEU A 1049 -50.01 -30.06 47.66
C LEU A 1049 -49.48 -28.64 47.42
N ARG A 1050 -48.41 -28.23 48.12
CA ARG A 1050 -47.80 -26.91 47.91
C ARG A 1050 -47.23 -26.79 46.50
N LEU A 1051 -46.43 -27.77 46.07
CA LEU A 1051 -45.80 -27.76 44.75
C LEU A 1051 -46.83 -27.69 43.62
N ALA A 1052 -47.89 -28.52 43.68
CA ALA A 1052 -48.95 -28.51 42.68
C ALA A 1052 -49.75 -27.19 42.70
N ARG A 1053 -50.07 -26.65 43.88
CA ARG A 1053 -50.76 -25.36 44.01
C ARG A 1053 -49.93 -24.21 43.45
N ASP A 1054 -48.65 -24.15 43.83
CA ASP A 1054 -47.76 -23.05 43.49
C ASP A 1054 -47.43 -23.11 41.98
N ALA A 1055 -47.24 -24.30 41.42
CA ALA A 1055 -47.12 -24.50 39.97
C ALA A 1055 -48.40 -24.13 39.20
N ALA A 1056 -49.60 -24.45 39.71
CA ALA A 1056 -50.87 -24.08 39.08
C ALA A 1056 -51.06 -22.55 39.02
N ARG A 1057 -50.51 -21.84 40.02
CA ARG A 1057 -50.59 -20.38 40.14
C ARG A 1057 -49.41 -19.64 39.52
N ASN A 1058 -48.34 -20.33 39.13
CA ASN A 1058 -47.14 -19.70 38.59
C ASN A 1058 -47.46 -19.03 37.24
N PRO A 1059 -47.41 -17.68 37.13
CA PRO A 1059 -47.80 -16.98 35.91
C PRO A 1059 -46.83 -17.21 34.73
N VAL A 1060 -45.60 -17.60 35.01
CA VAL A 1060 -44.53 -17.87 34.04
C VAL A 1060 -44.60 -19.32 33.51
N ALA A 1061 -45.32 -20.21 34.19
CA ALA A 1061 -45.46 -21.61 33.81
C ALA A 1061 -46.33 -21.81 32.55
N HIS A 1062 -45.93 -22.77 31.71
CA HIS A 1062 -46.68 -23.13 30.52
C HIS A 1062 -48.13 -23.53 30.86
N ARG A 1063 -49.09 -23.16 30.00
CA ARG A 1063 -50.54 -23.37 30.26
C ARG A 1063 -50.87 -24.84 30.53
N VAL A 1064 -50.26 -25.77 29.80
CA VAL A 1064 -50.45 -27.21 30.00
C VAL A 1064 -49.95 -27.64 31.38
N ALA A 1065 -48.76 -27.18 31.79
CA ALA A 1065 -48.21 -27.49 33.11
C ALA A 1065 -49.11 -26.93 34.22
N ARG A 1066 -49.68 -25.73 34.07
CA ARG A 1066 -50.62 -25.15 35.03
C ARG A 1066 -51.93 -25.93 35.14
N VAL A 1067 -52.47 -26.41 34.02
CA VAL A 1067 -53.68 -27.23 34.01
C VAL A 1067 -53.42 -28.57 34.70
N GLU A 1068 -52.31 -29.23 34.38
CA GLU A 1068 -51.94 -30.50 35.01
C GLU A 1068 -51.62 -30.30 36.50
N ALA A 1069 -50.96 -29.20 36.86
CA ALA A 1069 -50.76 -28.80 38.25
C ALA A 1069 -52.08 -28.65 39.00
N GLY A 1070 -53.08 -28.01 38.39
CA GLY A 1070 -54.42 -27.88 38.95
C GLY A 1070 -55.12 -29.23 39.14
N ARG A 1071 -54.94 -30.16 38.19
CA ARG A 1071 -55.45 -31.53 38.29
C ARG A 1071 -54.80 -32.30 39.43
N VAL A 1072 -53.47 -32.27 39.51
CA VAL A 1072 -52.69 -32.92 40.57
C VAL A 1072 -52.99 -32.29 41.93
N TRP A 1073 -53.16 -30.97 42.00
CA TRP A 1073 -53.56 -30.27 43.22
C TRP A 1073 -54.94 -30.75 43.70
N GLY A 1074 -55.90 -30.91 42.80
CA GLY A 1074 -57.22 -31.45 43.13
C GLY A 1074 -57.21 -32.93 43.52
N LEU A 1075 -56.27 -33.73 43.01
CA LEU A 1075 -56.10 -35.14 43.39
C LEU A 1075 -55.35 -35.32 44.72
N ALA A 1076 -54.46 -34.39 45.06
CA ALA A 1076 -53.68 -34.40 46.29
C ALA A 1076 -54.47 -33.88 47.51
N ALA A 1077 -55.50 -33.07 47.28
CA ALA A 1077 -56.37 -32.47 48.29
C ALA A 1077 -57.55 -33.39 48.61
#